data_AF-A0A1V5YZJ4-F1
#
_entry.id   AF-A0A1V5YZJ4-F1
#
_cell.length_a   1.000
_cell.length_b   1.000
_cell.length_c   1.000
_cell.angle_alpha   90.00
_cell.angle_beta   90.00
_cell.angle_gamma   90.00
#
_symmetry.space_group_name_H-M   'P 1'
#
loop_
_entity.id
_entity.type
_entity.pdbx_description
1 polymer ?
#
loop_
_entity_poly.entity_id
_entity_poly.type
_entity_poly.pdbx_seq_one_letter_code
_entity_poly.pdbx_strand_id
1 'polypeptide(L)'
;MRTPVLVQKRAWFFLLTVLLSLHASGSLEDTVWQRAAENGEIAREALVKSLRFVHAWLQTADPETGLIPRNLKDSPYWNAKDSAADNYPFMVLTTYFTDRTLFDGRMKTMLETEQRLCNRLGRLPDDWLFEPQGFRVQEVRSDDLIFGASEYMKDGLIPVTELLGPSPWSERMLGMLEDLWAYGAVETEIGRLPSTSHEVAGNLLQLCSRIYWMTGEEIHRRHVFQLGDYFFLHHLPTETERLQLDDHGCEVINGLSEAYFVAAKTDPEKHAQWRKPMHAMLDRILETARDENGLLYDLINPKTGEIKSRELTDNWGYNYNAFAVVAEVDGEERYAEAVRHVLSNLPAVKDYRWEYGSADGYADSLEGGLNLLNRYPVAEAAEWADYTARILLDKPRDTGIVEGWHGDGNFARTALMYAFWKSQGAWLHPWRNDLRLGAVSPEPGTWCFHIASDWHWQGAVNFDLPRHAVYLHMPEDYPRLNQFPEWFVIREDQQYALQVDDNPVLYLRGKDLSSLPLRLTGDKPRRIILRENAAAPAAPPVPTESVQSFTEWQQETRKALFEVLRITDLTEGSGLPLEAAPEVRTEKDGFVLCEVEIQGLPGYRLPAVLGLPAGEGPFPAVVCIHGHGDTRYSVFEEKPESAYKGIGARLAKAGYVTMAVDVGGHEALEVSRELMGERLWNLMRCVDYLTSLKVVDPKRIGCAGLSLGGEMSLWLAATDTRIRAAVSGGFLTLMDQMEQNHCMCWKFPGLRSLVDYPGLASLAAPRSLQFQNGMKEPDNQFPPWLARLAFRQIQPAYACLDASDRLFLHVHPGGHELDYYGLLRFFDTHLK
;
A
#
# COMPACT_ATOMS: atom_id res chain seq x y z
N MET A 1 -30.87 63.76 -32.99
CA MET A 1 -31.49 64.27 -31.75
C MET A 1 -31.69 63.10 -30.78
N ARG A 2 -31.11 63.24 -29.58
CA ARG A 2 -31.46 62.65 -28.27
C ARG A 2 -31.85 61.15 -28.15
N THR A 3 -30.91 60.40 -27.55
CA THR A 3 -30.96 59.29 -26.56
C THR A 3 -31.95 59.50 -25.37
N PRO A 4 -32.14 58.58 -24.35
CA PRO A 4 -31.46 57.28 -24.02
C PRO A 4 -32.31 56.14 -23.32
N VAL A 5 -31.61 55.07 -22.86
CA VAL A 5 -31.82 54.11 -21.72
C VAL A 5 -32.75 52.88 -21.98
N LEU A 6 -32.35 51.60 -21.87
CA LEU A 6 -31.84 50.88 -20.68
C LEU A 6 -30.86 49.72 -21.00
N VAL A 7 -29.88 49.60 -20.10
CA VAL A 7 -28.86 48.56 -19.92
C VAL A 7 -29.45 47.40 -19.11
N GLN A 8 -29.20 46.12 -19.47
CA GLN A 8 -28.64 45.02 -18.64
C GLN A 8 -28.91 43.62 -19.22
N LYS A 9 -27.94 42.71 -19.02
CA LYS A 9 -27.95 41.23 -19.15
C LYS A 9 -27.57 40.60 -20.50
N ARG A 10 -26.26 40.49 -20.71
CA ARG A 10 -25.61 39.34 -21.37
C ARG A 10 -24.89 38.53 -20.30
N ALA A 11 -25.39 37.33 -20.00
CA ALA A 11 -24.68 36.23 -19.36
C ALA A 11 -25.59 34.99 -19.45
N TRP A 12 -25.00 33.81 -19.70
CA TRP A 12 -25.63 32.48 -19.69
C TRP A 12 -26.45 32.08 -20.92
N PHE A 13 -25.76 31.73 -22.01
CA PHE A 13 -26.28 30.82 -23.04
C PHE A 13 -25.11 30.07 -23.69
N PHE A 14 -24.47 29.17 -22.92
CA PHE A 14 -23.55 28.14 -23.42
C PHE A 14 -23.52 26.99 -22.39
N LEU A 15 -24.65 26.32 -22.22
CA LEU A 15 -24.77 25.06 -21.48
C LEU A 15 -26.15 24.47 -21.80
N LEU A 16 -26.23 23.78 -22.94
CA LEU A 16 -27.23 22.76 -23.32
C LEU A 16 -27.17 22.64 -24.85
N THR A 17 -26.35 21.73 -25.38
CA THR A 17 -26.59 20.99 -26.64
C THR A 17 -25.41 20.08 -27.00
N VAL A 18 -25.14 19.07 -26.17
CA VAL A 18 -24.75 17.73 -26.64
C VAL A 18 -25.44 16.72 -25.71
N LEU A 19 -26.75 16.66 -25.82
CA LEU A 19 -27.60 15.58 -25.31
C LEU A 19 -28.45 15.17 -26.50
N LEU A 20 -27.93 14.25 -27.32
CA LEU A 20 -28.69 13.41 -28.26
C LEU A 20 -27.72 12.53 -29.06
N SER A 21 -27.22 11.48 -28.42
CA SER A 21 -27.10 10.13 -28.99
C SER A 21 -26.29 9.24 -28.04
N LEU A 22 -26.97 8.50 -27.17
CA LEU A 22 -26.68 7.12 -26.80
C LEU A 22 -27.67 6.71 -25.70
N HIS A 23 -28.41 5.63 -25.97
CA HIS A 23 -29.25 4.97 -24.99
C HIS A 23 -28.34 4.28 -23.95
N ALA A 24 -28.11 4.93 -22.82
CA ALA A 24 -27.61 4.28 -21.60
C ALA A 24 -28.18 5.04 -20.39
N SER A 25 -29.34 4.61 -19.92
CA SER A 25 -29.91 5.04 -18.64
C SER A 25 -29.17 4.31 -17.52
N GLY A 26 -27.99 4.81 -17.15
CA GLY A 26 -27.30 4.48 -15.91
C GLY A 26 -27.26 5.71 -15.00
N SER A 27 -27.34 5.52 -13.69
CA SER A 27 -27.02 6.58 -12.73
C SER A 27 -25.54 6.98 -12.86
N LEU A 28 -25.15 8.17 -12.40
CA LEU A 28 -23.72 8.57 -12.34
C LEU A 28 -22.85 7.58 -11.54
N GLU A 29 -23.47 6.81 -10.64
CA GLU A 29 -22.80 5.74 -9.91
C GLU A 29 -22.55 4.51 -10.78
N ASP A 30 -23.49 4.15 -11.66
CA ASP A 30 -23.33 3.03 -12.60
C ASP A 30 -22.19 3.29 -13.60
N THR A 31 -21.99 4.54 -14.02
CA THR A 31 -20.92 4.89 -14.97
C THR A 31 -19.53 4.82 -14.33
N VAL A 32 -19.39 5.18 -13.05
CA VAL A 32 -18.13 5.07 -12.29
C VAL A 32 -17.68 3.62 -12.17
N TRP A 33 -18.59 2.73 -11.75
CA TRP A 33 -18.26 1.31 -11.58
C TRP A 33 -18.03 0.60 -12.91
N GLN A 34 -18.75 0.96 -13.97
CA GLN A 34 -18.50 0.45 -15.31
C GLN A 34 -17.09 0.84 -15.79
N ARG A 35 -16.71 2.12 -15.66
CA ARG A 35 -15.37 2.58 -16.07
C ARG A 35 -14.26 1.94 -15.25
N ALA A 36 -14.45 1.78 -13.93
CA ALA A 36 -13.51 1.07 -13.08
C ALA A 36 -13.36 -0.41 -13.50
N ALA A 37 -14.44 -1.07 -13.90
CA ALA A 37 -14.40 -2.45 -14.40
C ALA A 37 -13.68 -2.55 -15.75
N GLU A 38 -13.95 -1.64 -16.70
CA GLU A 38 -13.25 -1.54 -17.99
C GLU A 38 -11.75 -1.32 -17.79
N ASN A 39 -11.38 -0.39 -16.92
CA ASN A 39 -9.99 -0.15 -16.53
C ASN A 39 -9.33 -1.42 -15.98
N GLY A 40 -10.08 -2.27 -15.27
CA GLY A 40 -9.58 -3.52 -14.71
C GLY A 40 -9.27 -4.58 -15.76
N GLU A 41 -10.03 -4.63 -16.85
CA GLU A 41 -9.70 -5.51 -18.00
C GLU A 41 -8.46 -5.02 -18.75
N ILE A 42 -8.36 -3.71 -18.94
CA ILE A 42 -7.21 -3.09 -19.60
C ILE A 42 -5.93 -3.34 -18.79
N ALA A 43 -5.96 -3.08 -17.48
CA ALA A 43 -4.82 -3.33 -16.60
C ALA A 43 -4.43 -4.81 -16.59
N ARG A 44 -5.41 -5.73 -16.53
CA ARG A 44 -5.16 -7.17 -16.62
C ARG A 44 -4.48 -7.55 -17.92
N GLU A 45 -4.96 -7.05 -19.05
CA GLU A 45 -4.37 -7.35 -20.36
C GLU A 45 -2.91 -6.91 -20.44
N ALA A 46 -2.61 -5.70 -19.99
CA ALA A 46 -1.25 -5.17 -19.96
C ALA A 46 -0.34 -6.05 -19.09
N LEU A 47 -0.75 -6.38 -17.86
CA LEU A 47 0.01 -7.25 -16.95
C LEU A 47 0.25 -8.66 -17.53
N VAL A 48 -0.77 -9.25 -18.17
CA VAL A 48 -0.64 -10.56 -18.84
C VAL A 48 0.36 -10.49 -19.98
N LYS A 49 0.33 -9.44 -20.80
CA LYS A 49 1.27 -9.27 -21.92
C LYS A 49 2.70 -9.03 -21.43
N SER A 50 2.90 -8.23 -20.37
CA SER A 50 4.21 -8.08 -19.74
C SER A 50 4.74 -9.42 -19.21
N LEU A 51 3.91 -10.23 -18.53
CA LEU A 51 4.36 -11.54 -18.04
C LEU A 51 4.71 -12.51 -19.18
N ARG A 52 3.97 -12.47 -20.29
CA ARG A 52 4.31 -13.26 -21.50
C ARG A 52 5.64 -12.84 -22.10
N PHE A 53 5.93 -11.54 -22.13
CA PHE A 53 7.25 -11.02 -22.52
C PHE A 53 8.37 -11.63 -21.66
N VAL A 54 8.20 -11.65 -20.33
CA VAL A 54 9.19 -12.26 -19.42
C VAL A 54 9.42 -13.72 -19.74
N HIS A 55 8.36 -14.51 -19.88
CA HIS A 55 8.48 -15.93 -20.20
C HIS A 55 9.13 -16.16 -21.57
N ALA A 56 8.85 -15.32 -22.55
CA ALA A 56 9.42 -15.44 -23.89
C ALA A 56 10.92 -15.16 -23.90
N TRP A 57 11.39 -14.11 -23.21
CA TRP A 57 12.82 -13.81 -23.08
C TRP A 57 13.57 -14.81 -22.20
N LEU A 58 12.93 -15.38 -21.17
CA LEU A 58 13.54 -16.47 -20.40
C LEU A 58 13.79 -17.73 -21.24
N GLN A 59 13.03 -17.97 -22.31
CA GLN A 59 13.26 -19.09 -23.24
C GLN A 59 14.46 -18.85 -24.17
N THR A 60 14.90 -17.60 -24.33
CA THR A 60 16.05 -17.23 -25.16
C THR A 60 17.32 -17.02 -24.34
N ALA A 61 17.23 -17.14 -23.02
CA ALA A 61 18.36 -17.04 -22.13
C ALA A 61 19.40 -18.13 -22.43
N ASP A 62 20.67 -17.75 -22.37
CA ASP A 62 21.79 -18.67 -22.54
C ASP A 62 21.72 -19.77 -21.47
N PRO A 63 21.79 -21.07 -21.84
CA PRO A 63 21.58 -22.15 -20.89
C PRO A 63 22.70 -22.28 -19.84
N GLU A 64 23.89 -21.76 -20.09
CA GLU A 64 25.04 -21.88 -19.18
C GLU A 64 25.10 -20.75 -18.16
N THR A 65 24.94 -19.51 -18.61
CA THR A 65 24.97 -18.31 -17.77
C THR A 65 23.59 -17.93 -17.25
N GLY A 66 22.54 -18.27 -17.99
CA GLY A 66 21.20 -17.80 -17.72
C GLY A 66 20.97 -16.33 -18.05
N LEU A 67 21.90 -15.63 -18.70
CA LEU A 67 21.70 -14.25 -19.14
C LEU A 67 20.89 -14.21 -20.44
N ILE A 68 20.16 -13.11 -20.66
CA ILE A 68 19.42 -12.89 -21.92
C ILE A 68 20.32 -12.17 -22.94
N PRO A 69 20.19 -12.50 -24.25
CA PRO A 69 20.97 -11.84 -25.30
C PRO A 69 20.51 -10.40 -25.53
N ARG A 70 21.38 -9.58 -26.11
CA ARG A 70 21.09 -8.22 -26.59
C ARG A 70 19.97 -8.18 -27.64
N ASN A 71 19.93 -9.15 -28.55
CA ASN A 71 18.83 -9.35 -29.51
C ASN A 71 18.75 -10.80 -29.98
N LEU A 72 17.63 -11.17 -30.59
CA LEU A 72 17.34 -12.56 -30.99
C LEU A 72 17.84 -12.93 -32.40
N LYS A 73 18.45 -12.01 -33.14
CA LYS A 73 18.87 -12.25 -34.54
C LYS A 73 20.38 -12.51 -34.63
N ASP A 74 21.19 -11.49 -34.31
CA ASP A 74 22.59 -11.44 -34.69
C ASP A 74 23.53 -11.03 -33.54
N SER A 75 23.04 -11.01 -32.29
CA SER A 75 23.83 -10.60 -31.12
C SER A 75 23.62 -11.51 -29.90
N PRO A 76 24.16 -12.76 -29.94
CA PRO A 76 24.04 -13.72 -28.86
C PRO A 76 25.06 -13.42 -27.74
N TYR A 77 24.98 -12.22 -27.18
CA TYR A 77 25.81 -11.76 -26.07
C TYR A 77 25.01 -10.85 -25.16
N TRP A 78 25.41 -10.78 -23.89
CA TRP A 78 24.87 -9.85 -22.91
C TRP A 78 25.67 -8.55 -22.93
N ASN A 79 25.02 -7.42 -22.73
CA ASN A 79 25.68 -6.15 -22.45
C ASN A 79 24.86 -5.21 -21.57
N ALA A 80 25.56 -4.20 -21.05
CA ALA A 80 25.04 -3.27 -20.05
C ALA A 80 24.00 -2.29 -20.62
N LYS A 81 24.36 -1.53 -21.67
CA LYS A 81 23.50 -0.48 -22.25
C LYS A 81 22.27 -0.95 -23.02
N ASP A 82 22.11 -2.26 -23.27
CA ASP A 82 20.96 -2.77 -24.01
C ASP A 82 20.26 -3.86 -23.18
N SER A 83 20.77 -5.11 -23.16
CA SER A 83 20.06 -6.21 -22.47
C SER A 83 19.87 -6.00 -20.97
N ALA A 84 20.82 -5.31 -20.31
CA ALA A 84 20.76 -5.01 -18.89
C ALA A 84 20.00 -3.72 -18.59
N ALA A 85 20.02 -2.73 -19.49
CA ALA A 85 19.35 -1.44 -19.34
C ALA A 85 17.85 -1.53 -19.71
N ASP A 86 17.53 -2.05 -20.89
CA ASP A 86 16.20 -1.86 -21.51
C ASP A 86 15.34 -3.12 -21.48
N ASN A 87 15.85 -4.25 -20.98
CA ASN A 87 15.13 -5.52 -21.02
C ASN A 87 15.01 -6.17 -19.64
N TYR A 88 16.15 -6.60 -19.09
CA TYR A 88 16.20 -7.29 -17.79
C TYR A 88 15.46 -6.56 -16.65
N PRO A 89 15.60 -5.23 -16.45
CA PRO A 89 14.97 -4.51 -15.34
C PRO A 89 13.44 -4.55 -15.42
N PHE A 90 12.88 -4.56 -16.63
CA PHE A 90 11.43 -4.63 -16.81
C PHE A 90 10.91 -6.07 -16.70
N MET A 91 11.76 -7.08 -16.83
CA MET A 91 11.46 -8.42 -16.33
C MET A 91 11.41 -8.46 -14.79
N VAL A 92 12.33 -7.76 -14.11
CA VAL A 92 12.34 -7.63 -12.64
C VAL A 92 11.03 -6.99 -12.17
N LEU A 93 10.66 -5.83 -12.72
CA LEU A 93 9.45 -5.13 -12.32
C LEU A 93 8.18 -5.91 -12.65
N THR A 94 8.10 -6.52 -13.84
CA THR A 94 6.94 -7.34 -14.20
C THR A 94 6.74 -8.47 -13.20
N THR A 95 7.81 -9.21 -12.87
CA THR A 95 7.71 -10.36 -11.94
C THR A 95 7.43 -9.94 -10.50
N TYR A 96 7.90 -8.75 -10.06
CA TYR A 96 7.52 -8.20 -8.75
C TYR A 96 5.99 -8.14 -8.55
N PHE A 97 5.27 -7.73 -9.60
CA PHE A 97 3.81 -7.60 -9.57
C PHE A 97 3.06 -8.87 -9.94
N THR A 98 3.64 -9.74 -10.78
CA THR A 98 2.91 -10.87 -11.39
C THR A 98 3.36 -12.25 -10.94
N ASP A 99 4.64 -12.45 -10.59
CA ASP A 99 5.21 -13.75 -10.21
C ASP A 99 6.37 -13.60 -9.22
N ARG A 100 6.07 -13.74 -7.92
CA ARG A 100 7.09 -13.66 -6.86
C ARG A 100 8.12 -14.78 -6.89
N THR A 101 7.78 -15.94 -7.46
CA THR A 101 8.75 -17.04 -7.55
C THR A 101 9.86 -16.68 -8.53
N LEU A 102 9.51 -16.08 -9.67
CA LEU A 102 10.51 -15.58 -10.62
C LEU A 102 11.27 -14.37 -10.09
N PHE A 103 10.59 -13.43 -9.42
CA PHE A 103 11.21 -12.26 -8.83
C PHE A 103 12.25 -12.62 -7.76
N ASP A 104 11.89 -13.46 -6.79
CA ASP A 104 12.78 -13.84 -5.69
C ASP A 104 13.81 -14.90 -6.08
N GLY A 105 13.62 -15.60 -7.21
CA GLY A 105 14.55 -16.60 -7.71
C GLY A 105 15.30 -16.14 -8.95
N ARG A 106 14.69 -16.31 -10.11
CA ARG A 106 15.34 -16.17 -11.42
C ARG A 106 15.91 -14.77 -11.65
N MET A 107 15.19 -13.73 -11.28
CA MET A 107 15.63 -12.35 -11.47
C MET A 107 16.89 -12.03 -10.65
N LYS A 108 16.90 -12.41 -9.37
CA LYS A 108 18.08 -12.26 -8.49
C LYS A 108 19.28 -13.08 -8.98
N THR A 109 19.05 -14.31 -9.43
CA THR A 109 20.11 -15.18 -9.98
C THR A 109 20.78 -14.56 -11.22
N MET A 110 20.01 -13.90 -12.09
CA MET A 110 20.57 -13.19 -13.25
C MET A 110 21.43 -12.00 -12.83
N LEU A 111 21.00 -11.22 -11.83
CA LEU A 111 21.79 -10.11 -11.25
C LEU A 111 23.12 -10.61 -10.66
N GLU A 112 23.09 -11.71 -9.94
CA GLU A 112 24.31 -12.32 -9.37
C GLU A 112 25.25 -12.83 -10.47
N THR A 113 24.68 -13.38 -11.54
CA THR A 113 25.46 -13.93 -12.65
C THR A 113 26.11 -12.84 -13.49
N GLU A 114 25.40 -11.75 -13.80
CA GLU A 114 26.01 -10.63 -14.53
C GLU A 114 27.16 -10.02 -13.73
N GLN A 115 27.00 -9.82 -12.42
CA GLN A 115 28.08 -9.28 -11.58
C GLN A 115 29.32 -10.19 -11.56
N ARG A 116 29.11 -11.51 -11.56
CA ARG A 116 30.20 -12.48 -11.52
C ARG A 116 30.95 -12.57 -12.85
N LEU A 117 30.26 -12.44 -13.98
CA LEU A 117 30.84 -12.67 -15.30
C LEU A 117 31.27 -11.39 -16.01
N CYS A 118 30.44 -10.35 -15.92
CA CYS A 118 30.51 -9.21 -16.83
C CYS A 118 31.32 -8.04 -16.28
N ASN A 119 31.63 -8.00 -14.98
CA ASN A 119 32.47 -6.96 -14.39
C ASN A 119 33.89 -6.96 -14.98
N ARG A 120 34.34 -5.80 -15.48
CA ARG A 120 35.59 -5.65 -16.24
C ARG A 120 36.59 -4.72 -15.58
N LEU A 121 36.14 -3.55 -15.12
CA LEU A 121 36.96 -2.55 -14.44
C LEU A 121 36.25 -2.15 -13.15
N GLY A 122 36.71 -2.71 -12.02
CA GLY A 122 35.92 -2.69 -10.79
C GLY A 122 34.57 -3.36 -11.03
N ARG A 123 33.49 -2.64 -10.77
CA ARG A 123 32.09 -3.01 -10.98
C ARG A 123 31.55 -2.53 -12.32
N LEU A 124 32.34 -1.89 -13.19
CA LEU A 124 31.86 -1.49 -14.52
C LEU A 124 31.76 -2.72 -15.44
N PRO A 125 30.57 -3.03 -15.98
CA PRO A 125 30.35 -4.20 -16.84
C PRO A 125 30.80 -3.98 -18.29
N ASP A 126 31.22 -5.05 -18.96
CA ASP A 126 31.58 -5.10 -20.38
C ASP A 126 30.73 -6.15 -21.11
N ASP A 127 30.74 -6.12 -22.45
CA ASP A 127 30.00 -7.03 -23.31
C ASP A 127 30.48 -8.48 -23.12
N TRP A 128 29.58 -9.39 -22.76
CA TRP A 128 29.88 -10.80 -22.48
C TRP A 128 29.29 -11.73 -23.55
N LEU A 129 30.16 -12.36 -24.35
CA LEU A 129 29.79 -13.38 -25.32
C LEU A 129 29.32 -14.65 -24.62
N PHE A 130 28.22 -15.24 -25.12
CA PHE A 130 27.78 -16.55 -24.64
C PHE A 130 28.62 -17.69 -25.23
N GLU A 131 29.00 -17.57 -26.50
CA GLU A 131 29.90 -18.52 -27.16
C GLU A 131 30.90 -17.78 -28.08
N PRO A 132 32.22 -17.93 -27.85
CA PRO A 132 32.83 -18.54 -26.67
C PRO A 132 32.62 -17.64 -25.43
N GLN A 133 32.47 -18.25 -24.25
CA GLN A 133 32.30 -17.47 -23.01
C GLN A 133 33.49 -16.54 -22.74
N GLY A 134 33.25 -15.23 -22.76
CA GLY A 134 34.26 -14.22 -22.48
C GLY A 134 33.90 -12.83 -22.96
N PHE A 135 34.79 -11.87 -22.73
CA PHE A 135 34.58 -10.49 -23.18
C PHE A 135 34.64 -10.38 -24.71
N ARG A 136 33.65 -9.69 -25.28
CA ARG A 136 33.52 -9.48 -26.73
C ARG A 136 34.73 -8.76 -27.32
N VAL A 137 35.30 -7.82 -26.57
CA VAL A 137 36.51 -7.08 -26.94
C VAL A 137 37.59 -7.37 -25.90
N GLN A 138 38.77 -7.78 -26.37
CA GLN A 138 39.88 -8.15 -25.48
C GLN A 138 40.55 -6.94 -24.82
N GLU A 139 40.53 -5.79 -25.48
CA GLU A 139 41.03 -4.52 -24.96
C GLU A 139 39.97 -3.86 -24.07
N VAL A 140 40.39 -3.33 -22.93
CA VAL A 140 39.50 -2.54 -22.06
C VAL A 140 39.34 -1.15 -22.67
N ARG A 141 38.10 -0.80 -23.01
CA ARG A 141 37.74 0.52 -23.57
C ARG A 141 36.91 1.28 -22.54
N SER A 142 37.56 2.16 -21.78
CA SER A 142 36.92 2.90 -20.67
C SER A 142 35.64 3.60 -21.09
N ASP A 143 35.62 4.23 -22.26
CA ASP A 143 34.49 5.02 -22.73
C ASP A 143 33.26 4.13 -23.01
N ASP A 144 33.48 2.93 -23.56
CA ASP A 144 32.42 1.95 -23.80
C ASP A 144 31.85 1.42 -22.46
N LEU A 145 32.71 1.21 -21.45
CA LEU A 145 32.28 0.76 -20.11
C LEU A 145 31.51 1.86 -19.37
N ILE A 146 31.96 3.11 -19.46
CA ILE A 146 31.31 4.26 -18.84
C ILE A 146 29.92 4.47 -19.44
N PHE A 147 29.81 4.46 -20.77
CA PHE A 147 28.53 4.54 -21.46
C PHE A 147 27.62 3.35 -21.11
N GLY A 148 28.16 2.13 -21.18
CA GLY A 148 27.45 0.91 -20.79
C GLY A 148 26.85 0.97 -19.39
N ALA A 149 27.66 1.42 -18.42
CA ALA A 149 27.25 1.54 -17.03
C ALA A 149 26.26 2.70 -16.81
N SER A 150 26.43 3.84 -17.49
CA SER A 150 25.50 4.97 -17.34
C SER A 150 24.10 4.62 -17.82
N GLU A 151 23.96 3.97 -18.98
CA GLU A 151 22.66 3.49 -19.46
C GLU A 151 22.07 2.42 -18.53
N TYR A 152 22.87 1.43 -18.11
CA TYR A 152 22.35 0.40 -17.21
C TYR A 152 21.82 0.99 -15.88
N MET A 153 22.51 1.99 -15.33
CA MET A 153 22.03 2.68 -14.15
C MET A 153 20.78 3.53 -14.42
N LYS A 154 20.77 4.34 -15.49
CA LYS A 154 19.73 5.33 -15.78
C LYS A 154 18.45 4.70 -16.36
N ASP A 155 18.54 3.81 -17.34
CA ASP A 155 17.35 3.17 -17.94
C ASP A 155 16.87 1.97 -17.15
N GLY A 156 17.82 1.25 -16.57
CA GLY A 156 17.52 0.00 -15.90
C GLY A 156 17.31 0.13 -14.40
N LEU A 157 18.40 0.37 -13.66
CA LEU A 157 18.41 0.16 -12.22
C LEU A 157 17.71 1.26 -11.43
N ILE A 158 17.68 2.51 -11.91
CA ILE A 158 17.00 3.59 -11.19
C ILE A 158 15.47 3.44 -11.19
N PRO A 159 14.73 3.11 -12.29
CA PRO A 159 13.31 2.79 -12.20
C PRO A 159 13.01 1.64 -11.23
N VAL A 160 13.87 0.61 -11.19
CA VAL A 160 13.75 -0.49 -10.22
C VAL A 160 13.92 0.02 -8.79
N THR A 161 14.94 0.87 -8.57
CA THR A 161 15.24 1.45 -7.26
C THR A 161 14.12 2.36 -6.76
N GLU A 162 13.55 3.21 -7.62
CA GLU A 162 12.45 4.10 -7.23
C GLU A 162 11.19 3.32 -6.83
N LEU A 163 10.92 2.18 -7.47
CA LEU A 163 9.73 1.38 -7.20
C LEU A 163 9.90 0.47 -5.97
N LEU A 164 11.10 -0.11 -5.81
CA LEU A 164 11.36 -1.13 -4.78
C LEU A 164 12.05 -0.58 -3.53
N GLY A 165 12.62 0.63 -3.61
CA GLY A 165 13.50 1.16 -2.57
C GLY A 165 14.82 0.39 -2.46
N PRO A 166 15.46 0.41 -1.26
CA PRO A 166 16.69 -0.33 -1.00
C PRO A 166 16.57 -1.82 -1.34
N SER A 167 17.42 -2.30 -2.24
CA SER A 167 17.38 -3.65 -2.80
C SER A 167 18.74 -4.06 -3.39
N PRO A 168 18.95 -5.35 -3.74
CA PRO A 168 20.17 -5.78 -4.43
C PRO A 168 20.44 -5.00 -5.74
N TRP A 169 19.39 -4.54 -6.42
CA TRP A 169 19.51 -3.73 -7.64
C TRP A 169 19.99 -2.31 -7.35
N SER A 170 19.54 -1.69 -6.26
CA SER A 170 20.05 -0.37 -5.86
C SER A 170 21.50 -0.46 -5.39
N GLU A 171 21.89 -1.53 -4.70
CA GLU A 171 23.30 -1.79 -4.33
C GLU A 171 24.19 -1.93 -5.57
N ARG A 172 23.72 -2.67 -6.59
CA ARG A 172 24.42 -2.80 -7.88
C ARG A 172 24.62 -1.45 -8.56
N MET A 173 23.57 -0.62 -8.59
CA MET A 173 23.62 0.73 -9.17
C MET A 173 24.62 1.62 -8.44
N LEU A 174 24.53 1.72 -7.11
CA LEU A 174 25.43 2.55 -6.30
C LEU A 174 26.90 2.15 -6.53
N GLY A 175 27.16 0.84 -6.60
CA GLY A 175 28.52 0.38 -6.83
C GLY A 175 29.07 0.68 -8.23
N MET A 176 28.22 0.66 -9.26
CA MET A 176 28.63 1.13 -10.59
C MET A 176 28.88 2.63 -10.60
N LEU A 177 28.07 3.42 -9.90
CA LEU A 177 28.22 4.88 -9.87
C LEU A 177 29.55 5.29 -9.21
N GLU A 178 29.90 4.67 -8.07
CA GLU A 178 31.18 4.90 -7.40
C GLU A 178 32.37 4.63 -8.33
N ASP A 179 32.38 3.47 -8.99
CA ASP A 179 33.48 3.07 -9.87
C ASP A 179 33.52 3.90 -11.15
N LEU A 180 32.36 4.33 -11.66
CA LEU A 180 32.28 5.21 -12.83
C LEU A 180 32.97 6.55 -12.54
N TRP A 181 32.75 7.15 -11.37
CA TRP A 181 33.46 8.37 -10.96
C TRP A 181 34.95 8.13 -10.66
N ALA A 182 35.32 6.94 -10.18
CA ALA A 182 36.72 6.59 -9.92
C ALA A 182 37.54 6.39 -11.19
N TYR A 183 36.93 5.86 -12.26
CA TYR A 183 37.61 5.51 -13.51
C TYR A 183 37.34 6.48 -14.67
N GLY A 184 36.32 7.34 -14.57
CA GLY A 184 36.02 8.38 -15.55
C GLY A 184 36.93 9.60 -15.39
N ALA A 185 37.77 9.90 -16.39
CA ALA A 185 38.70 11.02 -16.31
C ALA A 185 38.82 11.77 -17.63
N VAL A 186 37.84 12.62 -17.92
CA VAL A 186 37.97 13.72 -18.87
C VAL A 186 38.32 14.98 -18.08
N GLU A 187 39.43 15.64 -18.44
CA GLU A 187 39.81 16.93 -17.85
C GLU A 187 38.96 18.05 -18.48
N THR A 188 38.31 18.87 -17.66
CA THR A 188 37.53 20.04 -18.09
C THR A 188 37.91 21.29 -17.27
N GLU A 189 37.38 22.45 -17.65
CA GLU A 189 37.61 23.72 -16.95
C GLU A 189 37.07 23.75 -15.52
N ILE A 190 36.21 22.81 -15.15
CA ILE A 190 35.67 22.64 -13.80
C ILE A 190 36.23 21.41 -13.05
N GLY A 191 37.28 20.77 -13.60
CA GLY A 191 37.92 19.59 -13.03
C GLY A 191 37.61 18.31 -13.80
N ARG A 192 37.78 17.16 -13.15
CA ARG A 192 37.58 15.85 -13.79
C ARG A 192 36.10 15.48 -13.81
N LEU A 193 35.61 15.10 -15.00
CA LEU A 193 34.28 14.56 -15.22
C LEU A 193 34.36 13.17 -15.88
N PRO A 194 33.40 12.26 -15.64
CA PRO A 194 33.39 10.97 -16.30
C PRO A 194 33.11 11.06 -17.81
N SER A 195 32.30 12.02 -18.23
CA SER A 195 32.02 12.32 -19.63
C SER A 195 31.51 13.75 -19.79
N THR A 196 31.68 14.30 -20.98
CA THR A 196 31.10 15.58 -21.42
C THR A 196 30.03 15.41 -22.50
N SER A 197 29.71 14.17 -22.90
CA SER A 197 28.61 13.91 -23.84
C SER A 197 27.26 14.22 -23.18
N HIS A 198 26.31 14.74 -23.96
CA HIS A 198 24.98 15.08 -23.44
C HIS A 198 24.28 13.88 -22.80
N GLU A 199 24.39 12.71 -23.43
CA GLU A 199 23.79 11.46 -22.97
C GLU A 199 24.37 11.00 -21.62
N VAL A 200 25.67 10.66 -21.54
CA VAL A 200 26.30 10.18 -20.29
C VAL A 200 26.26 11.23 -19.19
N ALA A 201 26.56 12.50 -19.49
CA ALA A 201 26.52 13.55 -18.48
C ALA A 201 25.08 13.80 -18.00
N GLY A 202 24.09 13.72 -18.90
CA GLY A 202 22.67 13.75 -18.59
C GLY A 202 22.26 12.59 -17.68
N ASN A 203 22.71 11.37 -17.97
CA ASN A 203 22.48 10.19 -17.12
C ASN A 203 23.01 10.41 -15.71
N LEU A 204 24.25 10.91 -15.59
CA LEU A 204 24.88 11.16 -14.30
C LEU A 204 24.22 12.31 -13.52
N LEU A 205 23.73 13.35 -14.20
CA LEU A 205 22.96 14.42 -13.58
C LEU A 205 21.68 13.86 -12.95
N GLN A 206 20.93 13.03 -13.67
CA GLN A 206 19.70 12.39 -13.16
C GLN A 206 20.02 11.43 -12.00
N LEU A 207 20.99 10.52 -12.19
CA LEU A 207 21.41 9.54 -11.18
C LEU A 207 21.88 10.21 -9.89
N CYS A 208 22.83 11.15 -9.98
CA CYS A 208 23.39 11.80 -8.80
C CYS A 208 22.37 12.69 -8.09
N SER A 209 21.41 13.29 -8.80
CA SER A 209 20.35 14.10 -8.20
C SER A 209 19.45 13.24 -7.30
N ARG A 210 19.00 12.10 -7.81
CA ARG A 210 18.10 11.20 -7.06
C ARG A 210 18.83 10.44 -5.95
N ILE A 211 20.07 10.01 -6.20
CA ILE A 211 20.88 9.30 -5.20
C ILE A 211 21.28 10.25 -4.06
N TYR A 212 21.52 11.54 -4.33
CA TYR A 212 21.72 12.51 -3.27
C TYR A 212 20.55 12.54 -2.29
N TRP A 213 19.31 12.60 -2.79
CA TRP A 213 18.13 12.55 -1.93
C TRP A 213 18.03 11.20 -1.21
N MET A 214 18.18 10.10 -1.94
CA MET A 214 18.05 8.74 -1.40
C MET A 214 19.05 8.44 -0.26
N THR A 215 20.27 8.97 -0.33
CA THR A 215 21.36 8.65 0.61
C THR A 215 21.67 9.76 1.60
N GLY A 216 21.36 11.02 1.26
CA GLY A 216 21.83 12.20 1.97
C GLY A 216 23.33 12.46 1.85
N GLU A 217 24.06 11.73 0.99
CA GLU A 217 25.51 11.87 0.88
C GLU A 217 25.92 13.05 0.00
N GLU A 218 26.67 13.97 0.61
CA GLU A 218 27.07 15.24 0.02
C GLU A 218 27.95 15.10 -1.25
N ILE A 219 28.62 13.96 -1.44
CA ILE A 219 29.43 13.71 -2.63
C ILE A 219 28.57 13.73 -3.90
N HIS A 220 27.35 13.20 -3.85
CA HIS A 220 26.46 13.18 -5.00
C HIS A 220 25.96 14.59 -5.34
N ARG A 221 25.63 15.42 -4.33
CA ARG A 221 25.28 16.83 -4.56
C ARG A 221 26.42 17.59 -5.22
N ARG A 222 27.67 17.35 -4.78
CA ARG A 222 28.86 17.94 -5.41
C ARG A 222 28.99 17.52 -6.87
N HIS A 223 28.79 16.24 -7.19
CA HIS A 223 28.83 15.75 -8.56
C HIS A 223 27.74 16.38 -9.44
N VAL A 224 26.51 16.52 -8.92
CA VAL A 224 25.42 17.24 -9.60
C VAL A 224 25.82 18.68 -9.88
N PHE A 225 26.40 19.37 -8.88
CA PHE A 225 26.78 20.78 -9.03
C PHE A 225 27.96 20.98 -9.97
N GLN A 226 28.91 20.05 -9.96
CA GLN A 226 30.02 20.05 -10.90
C GLN A 226 29.47 19.89 -12.34
N LEU A 227 28.70 18.85 -12.62
CA LEU A 227 28.09 18.65 -13.94
C LEU A 227 27.18 19.83 -14.34
N GLY A 228 26.39 20.37 -13.41
CA GLY A 228 25.53 21.52 -13.64
C GLY A 228 26.31 22.78 -14.00
N ASP A 229 27.42 23.06 -13.30
CA ASP A 229 28.28 24.20 -13.61
C ASP A 229 28.93 24.08 -15.00
N TYR A 230 29.32 22.87 -15.43
CA TYR A 230 29.85 22.62 -16.78
C TYR A 230 28.85 23.11 -17.85
N PHE A 231 27.58 22.70 -17.74
CA PHE A 231 26.58 23.07 -18.74
C PHE A 231 26.05 24.51 -18.54
N PHE A 232 25.61 24.88 -17.34
CA PHE A 232 24.97 26.18 -17.13
C PHE A 232 25.92 27.37 -17.29
N LEU A 233 27.22 27.19 -17.03
CA LEU A 233 28.19 28.29 -17.05
C LEU A 233 29.11 28.28 -18.28
N HIS A 234 29.32 27.12 -18.92
CA HIS A 234 30.31 26.99 -19.98
C HIS A 234 29.78 26.36 -21.28
N HIS A 235 28.82 25.43 -21.19
CA HIS A 235 28.44 24.56 -22.31
C HIS A 235 26.93 24.38 -22.47
N LEU A 236 26.15 25.45 -22.40
CA LEU A 236 24.69 25.35 -22.44
C LEU A 236 24.23 24.61 -23.73
N PRO A 237 23.38 23.58 -23.66
CA PRO A 237 23.05 22.74 -24.83
C PRO A 237 22.53 23.53 -26.05
N THR A 238 21.83 24.65 -25.81
CA THR A 238 21.28 25.55 -26.83
C THR A 238 22.32 26.50 -27.44
N GLU A 239 23.55 26.52 -26.95
CA GLU A 239 24.68 27.28 -27.50
C GLU A 239 25.57 26.44 -28.43
N THR A 240 25.06 25.30 -28.89
CA THR A 240 25.70 24.45 -29.91
C THR A 240 25.01 24.61 -31.28
N GLU A 241 25.60 24.09 -32.36
CA GLU A 241 24.95 24.07 -33.68
C GLU A 241 24.02 22.86 -33.86
N ARG A 242 23.92 21.98 -32.87
CA ARG A 242 23.19 20.71 -32.93
C ARG A 242 22.62 20.40 -31.55
N LEU A 243 21.31 20.51 -31.41
CA LEU A 243 20.57 20.03 -30.24
C LEU A 243 19.66 18.89 -30.68
N GLN A 244 19.92 17.73 -30.11
CA GLN A 244 19.18 16.49 -30.31
C GLN A 244 18.23 16.32 -29.11
N LEU A 245 16.96 16.01 -29.38
CA LEU A 245 15.88 15.96 -28.40
C LEU A 245 15.22 14.58 -28.31
N ASP A 246 15.77 13.58 -29.01
CA ASP A 246 15.40 12.17 -28.89
C ASP A 246 16.09 11.50 -27.67
N ASP A 247 15.94 10.18 -27.56
CA ASP A 247 16.46 9.26 -26.55
C ASP A 247 18.00 9.23 -26.41
N HIS A 248 18.73 9.93 -27.27
CA HIS A 248 20.19 10.09 -27.21
C HIS A 248 20.63 11.54 -26.92
N GLY A 249 19.68 12.47 -26.76
CA GLY A 249 19.98 13.88 -26.48
C GLY A 249 19.15 14.53 -25.38
N CYS A 250 17.97 13.99 -25.06
CA CYS A 250 17.05 14.59 -24.09
C CYS A 250 17.52 14.43 -22.63
N GLU A 251 18.49 13.55 -22.38
CA GLU A 251 19.01 13.18 -21.05
C GLU A 251 19.64 14.40 -20.38
N VAL A 252 20.34 15.25 -21.14
CA VAL A 252 20.98 16.46 -20.58
C VAL A 252 19.95 17.49 -20.16
N ILE A 253 18.85 17.64 -20.92
CA ILE A 253 17.80 18.61 -20.61
C ILE A 253 17.07 18.20 -19.31
N ASN A 254 16.73 16.91 -19.20
CA ASN A 254 16.16 16.33 -17.98
C ASN A 254 17.14 16.38 -16.81
N GLY A 255 18.39 15.97 -17.02
CA GLY A 255 19.43 16.02 -15.99
C GLY A 255 19.66 17.42 -15.43
N LEU A 256 19.65 18.43 -16.29
CA LEU A 256 19.79 19.82 -15.87
C LEU A 256 18.58 20.33 -15.09
N SER A 257 17.35 19.91 -15.42
CA SER A 257 16.18 20.28 -14.62
C SER A 257 16.20 19.61 -13.24
N GLU A 258 16.66 18.36 -13.12
CA GLU A 258 16.84 17.71 -11.82
C GLU A 258 17.93 18.39 -10.98
N ALA A 259 19.06 18.73 -11.59
CA ALA A 259 20.10 19.50 -10.92
C ALA A 259 19.59 20.87 -10.45
N TYR A 260 18.81 21.53 -11.30
CA TYR A 260 18.16 22.81 -10.98
C TYR A 260 17.23 22.69 -9.77
N PHE A 261 16.43 21.62 -9.69
CA PHE A 261 15.60 21.31 -8.54
C PHE A 261 16.44 21.08 -7.26
N VAL A 262 17.52 20.30 -7.34
CA VAL A 262 18.45 20.10 -6.20
C VAL A 262 19.00 21.44 -5.72
N ALA A 263 19.45 22.32 -6.64
CA ALA A 263 19.93 23.65 -6.29
C ALA A 263 18.83 24.49 -5.61
N ALA A 264 17.61 24.51 -6.16
CA ALA A 264 16.49 25.28 -5.60
C ALA A 264 16.17 24.90 -4.14
N LYS A 265 16.27 23.59 -3.81
CA LYS A 265 15.93 23.09 -2.47
C LYS A 265 17.10 23.13 -1.48
N THR A 266 18.35 23.18 -1.96
CA THR A 266 19.53 23.01 -1.09
C THR A 266 20.52 24.17 -1.10
N ASP A 267 20.52 24.99 -2.14
CA ASP A 267 21.50 26.06 -2.34
C ASP A 267 20.89 27.24 -3.13
N PRO A 268 20.24 28.21 -2.44
CA PRO A 268 19.59 29.34 -3.10
C PRO A 268 20.52 30.22 -3.93
N GLU A 269 21.81 30.30 -3.57
CA GLU A 269 22.80 31.07 -4.33
C GLU A 269 23.12 30.38 -5.65
N LYS A 270 23.34 29.07 -5.62
CA LYS A 270 23.53 28.25 -6.82
C LYS A 270 22.30 28.27 -7.72
N HIS A 271 21.10 28.15 -7.16
CA HIS A 271 19.84 28.28 -7.90
C HIS A 271 19.74 29.64 -8.61
N ALA A 272 20.01 30.74 -7.89
CA ALA A 272 20.01 32.09 -8.48
C ALA A 272 21.03 32.24 -9.62
N GLN A 273 22.19 31.58 -9.51
CA GLN A 273 23.22 31.56 -10.55
C GLN A 273 22.73 30.86 -11.83
N TRP A 274 22.06 29.70 -11.69
CA TRP A 274 21.61 28.88 -12.81
C TRP A 274 20.26 29.31 -13.40
N ARG A 275 19.48 30.12 -12.69
CA ARG A 275 18.14 30.54 -13.12
C ARG A 275 18.11 31.17 -14.51
N LYS A 276 19.01 32.12 -14.78
CA LYS A 276 19.06 32.79 -16.08
C LYS A 276 19.39 31.82 -17.23
N PRO A 277 20.47 31.01 -17.18
CA PRO A 277 20.75 30.06 -18.25
C PRO A 277 19.68 28.96 -18.39
N MET A 278 19.07 28.48 -17.31
CA MET A 278 17.97 27.51 -17.37
C MET A 278 16.77 28.05 -18.16
N HIS A 279 16.30 29.26 -17.82
CA HIS A 279 15.20 29.90 -18.56
C HIS A 279 15.59 30.17 -20.03
N ALA A 280 16.82 30.61 -20.28
CA ALA A 280 17.28 30.87 -21.65
C ALA A 280 17.28 29.60 -22.51
N MET A 281 17.66 28.45 -21.92
CA MET A 281 17.62 27.15 -22.59
C MET A 281 16.18 26.75 -22.95
N LEU A 282 15.28 26.74 -21.96
CA LEU A 282 13.88 26.34 -22.17
C LEU A 282 13.14 27.28 -23.13
N ASP A 283 13.35 28.60 -23.00
CA ASP A 283 12.76 29.59 -23.91
C ASP A 283 13.23 29.36 -25.35
N ARG A 284 14.51 29.02 -25.54
CA ARG A 284 15.05 28.77 -26.86
C ARG A 284 14.49 27.50 -27.48
N ILE A 285 14.27 26.45 -26.70
CA ILE A 285 13.62 25.21 -27.15
C ILE A 285 12.18 25.51 -27.60
N LEU A 286 11.39 26.25 -26.81
CA LEU A 286 10.03 26.65 -27.23
C LEU A 286 10.03 27.54 -28.46
N GLU A 287 11.03 28.38 -28.65
CA GLU A 287 11.12 29.25 -29.82
C GLU A 287 11.43 28.47 -31.10
N THR A 288 12.31 27.46 -31.03
CA THR A 288 12.95 26.87 -32.23
C THR A 288 12.64 25.41 -32.51
N ALA A 289 12.17 24.66 -31.52
CA ALA A 289 12.06 23.21 -31.62
C ALA A 289 10.64 22.69 -31.84
N ARG A 290 9.60 23.52 -31.76
CA ARG A 290 8.20 23.05 -31.77
C ARG A 290 7.46 23.25 -33.09
N ASP A 291 6.51 22.37 -33.36
CA ASP A 291 5.48 22.51 -34.40
C ASP A 291 4.28 23.35 -33.91
N GLU A 292 3.23 23.46 -34.74
CA GLU A 292 1.99 24.16 -34.38
C GLU A 292 1.16 23.51 -33.26
N ASN A 293 1.39 22.23 -32.98
CA ASN A 293 0.71 21.46 -31.93
C ASN A 293 1.50 21.48 -30.61
N GLY A 294 2.72 22.04 -30.62
CA GLY A 294 3.63 22.07 -29.49
C GLY A 294 4.52 20.83 -29.36
N LEU A 295 4.46 19.88 -30.30
CA LEU A 295 5.40 18.75 -30.34
C LEU A 295 6.77 19.21 -30.80
N LEU A 296 7.81 18.52 -30.32
CA LEU A 296 9.21 18.88 -30.58
C LEU A 296 9.76 18.08 -31.78
N TYR A 297 10.64 18.69 -32.56
CA TYR A 297 11.44 18.02 -33.59
C TYR A 297 12.66 17.30 -32.99
N ASP A 298 13.08 16.18 -33.57
CA ASP A 298 14.22 15.39 -33.07
C ASP A 298 15.53 16.17 -33.04
N LEU A 299 15.76 16.98 -34.07
CA LEU A 299 17.06 17.60 -34.30
C LEU A 299 16.93 19.00 -34.86
N ILE A 300 17.53 19.96 -34.14
CA ILE A 300 17.56 21.36 -34.54
C ILE A 300 18.97 21.96 -34.43
N ASN A 301 19.16 23.09 -35.10
CA ASN A 301 20.22 24.04 -34.77
C ASN A 301 19.65 25.14 -33.89
N PRO A 302 19.89 25.09 -32.56
CA PRO A 302 19.30 26.07 -31.66
C PRO A 302 19.90 27.47 -31.87
N LYS A 303 21.06 27.67 -32.50
CA LYS A 303 21.57 29.03 -32.79
C LYS A 303 20.80 29.72 -33.90
N THR A 304 20.47 29.00 -34.96
CA THR A 304 19.83 29.56 -36.16
C THR A 304 18.31 29.39 -36.18
N GLY A 305 17.78 28.42 -35.42
CA GLY A 305 16.39 27.97 -35.52
C GLY A 305 16.14 27.05 -36.73
N GLU A 306 17.19 26.57 -37.40
CA GLU A 306 17.07 25.62 -38.50
C GLU A 306 16.63 24.25 -37.97
N ILE A 307 15.53 23.75 -38.52
CA ILE A 307 15.03 22.38 -38.29
C ILE A 307 15.88 21.43 -39.14
N LYS A 308 16.71 20.61 -38.49
CA LYS A 308 17.63 19.66 -39.16
C LYS A 308 16.97 18.31 -39.45
N SER A 309 16.04 17.88 -38.61
CA SER A 309 15.13 16.75 -38.85
C SER A 309 13.69 17.23 -38.69
N ARG A 310 12.81 16.86 -39.63
CA ARG A 310 11.37 17.17 -39.56
C ARG A 310 10.56 16.09 -38.85
N GLU A 311 11.19 14.99 -38.48
CA GLU A 311 10.58 13.98 -37.61
C GLU A 311 10.34 14.60 -36.22
N LEU A 312 9.20 14.23 -35.63
CA LEU A 312 8.82 14.61 -34.28
C LEU A 312 9.35 13.58 -33.29
N THR A 313 9.89 14.05 -32.18
CA THR A 313 10.48 13.16 -31.17
C THR A 313 9.39 12.49 -30.37
N ASP A 314 9.50 11.19 -30.26
CA ASP A 314 8.78 10.34 -29.32
C ASP A 314 9.14 10.66 -27.86
N ASN A 315 10.34 11.17 -27.57
CA ASN A 315 10.73 11.66 -26.24
C ASN A 315 10.18 13.08 -25.93
N TRP A 316 9.19 13.58 -26.68
CA TRP A 316 8.61 14.92 -26.47
C TRP A 316 8.19 15.13 -25.01
N GLY A 317 7.50 14.15 -24.42
CA GLY A 317 6.99 14.26 -23.06
C GLY A 317 8.11 14.33 -22.02
N TYR A 318 9.20 13.58 -22.23
CA TYR A 318 10.38 13.66 -21.39
C TYR A 318 11.05 15.03 -21.46
N ASN A 319 11.19 15.61 -22.65
CA ASN A 319 11.68 16.99 -22.74
C ASN A 319 10.79 17.98 -21.97
N TYR A 320 9.47 17.79 -22.02
CA TYR A 320 8.50 18.60 -21.28
C TYR A 320 8.54 18.43 -19.75
N ASN A 321 9.17 17.38 -19.21
CA ASN A 321 9.44 17.27 -17.76
C ASN A 321 10.25 18.46 -17.26
N ALA A 322 11.29 18.88 -18.01
CA ALA A 322 12.13 20.01 -17.61
C ALA A 322 11.34 21.31 -17.47
N PHE A 323 10.35 21.52 -18.35
CA PHE A 323 9.45 22.66 -18.31
C PHE A 323 8.52 22.60 -17.09
N ALA A 324 7.96 21.43 -16.81
CA ALA A 324 7.12 21.22 -15.63
C ALA A 324 7.88 21.47 -14.33
N VAL A 325 9.12 20.96 -14.22
CA VAL A 325 10.01 21.21 -13.06
C VAL A 325 10.24 22.70 -12.85
N VAL A 326 10.64 23.46 -13.89
CA VAL A 326 10.89 24.90 -13.74
C VAL A 326 9.60 25.68 -13.49
N ALA A 327 8.48 25.27 -14.10
CA ALA A 327 7.19 25.89 -13.83
C ALA A 327 6.82 25.83 -12.34
N GLU A 328 7.07 24.68 -11.69
CA GLU A 328 6.81 24.48 -10.27
C GLU A 328 7.83 25.19 -9.38
N VAL A 329 9.13 25.02 -9.67
CA VAL A 329 10.23 25.58 -8.87
C VAL A 329 10.21 27.11 -8.85
N ASP A 330 10.03 27.74 -10.01
CA ASP A 330 10.08 29.21 -10.16
C ASP A 330 8.69 29.88 -10.20
N GLY A 331 7.60 29.10 -10.25
CA GLY A 331 6.24 29.63 -10.43
C GLY A 331 6.02 30.24 -11.83
N GLU A 332 6.67 29.69 -12.87
CA GLU A 332 6.60 30.18 -14.26
C GLU A 332 5.43 29.56 -15.04
N GLU A 333 4.28 30.23 -14.99
CA GLU A 333 3.04 29.73 -15.63
C GLU A 333 3.20 29.50 -17.14
N ARG A 334 4.06 30.25 -17.84
CA ARG A 334 4.28 30.08 -19.29
C ARG A 334 4.80 28.69 -19.66
N TYR A 335 5.57 28.05 -18.78
CA TYR A 335 6.06 26.69 -18.99
C TYR A 335 4.98 25.66 -18.69
N ALA A 336 4.16 25.87 -17.65
CA ALA A 336 2.97 25.06 -17.40
C ALA A 336 1.96 25.15 -18.55
N GLU A 337 1.75 26.34 -19.13
CA GLU A 337 0.92 26.54 -20.31
C GLU A 337 1.46 25.79 -21.54
N ALA A 338 2.78 25.76 -21.75
CA ALA A 338 3.39 25.01 -22.84
C ALA A 338 3.13 23.49 -22.70
N VAL A 339 3.25 22.95 -21.47
CA VAL A 339 2.92 21.55 -21.16
C VAL A 339 1.44 21.26 -21.42
N ARG A 340 0.52 22.11 -20.91
CA ARG A 340 -0.92 21.92 -21.17
C ARG A 340 -1.25 22.04 -22.65
N HIS A 341 -0.59 22.93 -23.38
CA HIS A 341 -0.80 23.13 -24.80
C HIS A 341 -0.47 21.87 -25.61
N VAL A 342 0.70 21.27 -25.41
CA VAL A 342 1.06 20.03 -26.14
C VAL A 342 0.10 18.89 -25.79
N LEU A 343 -0.23 18.71 -24.51
CA LEU A 343 -1.17 17.68 -24.05
C LEU A 343 -2.56 17.82 -24.69
N SER A 344 -3.09 19.04 -24.77
CA SER A 344 -4.40 19.30 -25.39
C SER A 344 -4.44 19.06 -26.90
N ASN A 345 -3.29 19.08 -27.58
CA ASN A 345 -3.20 18.89 -29.03
C ASN A 345 -2.81 17.47 -29.46
N LEU A 346 -2.54 16.54 -28.53
CA LEU A 346 -2.21 15.15 -28.85
C LEU A 346 -3.23 14.42 -29.75
N PRO A 347 -4.55 14.68 -29.69
CA PRO A 347 -5.49 14.07 -30.64
C PRO A 347 -5.21 14.41 -32.12
N ALA A 348 -4.60 15.57 -32.41
CA ALA A 348 -4.26 15.99 -33.77
C ALA A 348 -3.17 15.10 -34.40
N VAL A 349 -2.37 14.45 -33.55
CA VAL A 349 -1.19 13.65 -33.90
C VAL A 349 -1.34 12.20 -33.47
N LYS A 350 -2.56 11.77 -33.10
CA LYS A 350 -2.84 10.40 -32.64
C LYS A 350 -2.44 9.33 -33.67
N ASP A 351 -2.51 9.65 -34.96
CA ASP A 351 -2.15 8.72 -36.06
C ASP A 351 -0.68 8.87 -36.52
N TYR A 352 0.12 9.69 -35.81
CA TYR A 352 1.55 9.80 -36.06
C TYR A 352 2.24 8.45 -35.81
N ARG A 353 3.17 8.09 -36.71
CA ARG A 353 3.90 6.82 -36.64
C ARG A 353 5.24 7.03 -35.97
N TRP A 354 5.22 7.10 -34.63
CA TRP A 354 6.43 7.21 -33.80
C TRP A 354 7.46 6.16 -34.21
N GLU A 355 8.68 6.60 -34.54
CA GLU A 355 9.75 5.77 -35.09
C GLU A 355 9.30 4.80 -36.20
N TYR A 356 8.58 5.32 -37.20
CA TYR A 356 8.05 4.50 -38.30
C TYR A 356 7.06 3.40 -37.82
N GLY A 357 6.49 3.59 -36.63
CA GLY A 357 5.59 2.68 -35.96
C GLY A 357 6.30 1.49 -35.32
N SER A 358 7.49 1.65 -34.74
CA SER A 358 8.11 0.66 -33.84
C SER A 358 7.28 0.51 -32.55
N ALA A 359 7.45 -0.57 -31.80
CA ALA A 359 6.87 -0.68 -30.46
C ALA A 359 7.52 0.32 -29.49
N ASP A 360 8.82 0.57 -29.66
CA ASP A 360 9.65 1.43 -28.83
C ASP A 360 9.21 2.90 -28.90
N GLY A 361 9.07 3.47 -30.10
CA GLY A 361 8.60 4.85 -30.22
C GLY A 361 7.16 5.08 -29.74
N TYR A 362 6.30 4.06 -29.81
CA TYR A 362 4.98 4.14 -29.16
C TYR A 362 5.08 4.07 -27.63
N ALA A 363 6.05 3.31 -27.10
CA ALA A 363 6.35 3.25 -25.68
C ALA A 363 6.84 4.61 -25.18
N ASP A 364 7.92 5.15 -25.73
CA ASP A 364 8.54 6.42 -25.30
C ASP A 364 7.57 7.60 -25.31
N SER A 365 6.82 7.74 -26.41
CA SER A 365 5.79 8.78 -26.53
C SER A 365 4.72 8.66 -25.45
N LEU A 366 4.22 7.44 -25.22
CA LEU A 366 3.20 7.18 -24.21
C LEU A 366 3.73 7.38 -22.78
N GLU A 367 4.97 6.97 -22.49
CA GLU A 367 5.59 7.14 -21.18
C GLU A 367 5.74 8.63 -20.83
N GLY A 368 6.25 9.43 -21.76
CA GLY A 368 6.32 10.88 -21.62
C GLY A 368 4.94 11.51 -21.38
N GLY A 369 3.92 11.08 -22.13
CA GLY A 369 2.55 11.55 -21.94
C GLY A 369 1.93 11.17 -20.59
N LEU A 370 2.12 9.92 -20.13
CA LEU A 370 1.62 9.45 -18.83
C LEU A 370 2.28 10.19 -17.65
N ASN A 371 3.58 10.47 -17.76
CA ASN A 371 4.32 11.25 -16.77
C ASN A 371 3.73 12.65 -16.57
N LEU A 372 3.41 13.34 -17.67
CA LEU A 372 2.84 14.68 -17.62
C LEU A 372 1.36 14.65 -17.21
N LEU A 373 0.58 13.68 -17.68
CA LEU A 373 -0.85 13.51 -17.34
C LEU A 373 -1.09 13.36 -15.84
N ASN A 374 -0.15 12.77 -15.11
CA ASN A 374 -0.23 12.62 -13.66
C ASN A 374 -0.26 13.97 -12.93
N ARG A 375 0.27 15.04 -13.53
CA ARG A 375 0.35 16.40 -12.94
C ARG A 375 -0.54 17.41 -13.64
N TYR A 376 -0.69 17.26 -14.96
CA TYR A 376 -1.47 18.13 -15.83
C TYR A 376 -2.59 17.30 -16.47
N PRO A 377 -3.68 16.99 -15.73
CA PRO A 377 -4.76 16.17 -16.26
C PRO A 377 -5.49 16.92 -17.38
N VAL A 378 -5.42 16.37 -18.59
CA VAL A 378 -6.06 16.87 -19.80
C VAL A 378 -6.84 15.72 -20.44
N ALA A 379 -8.13 15.93 -20.72
CA ALA A 379 -9.01 14.87 -21.21
C ALA A 379 -8.58 14.36 -22.59
N GLU A 380 -8.19 15.28 -23.47
CA GLU A 380 -7.68 15.01 -24.82
C GLU A 380 -6.42 14.12 -24.78
N ALA A 381 -5.50 14.40 -23.86
CA ALA A 381 -4.30 13.59 -23.66
C ALA A 381 -4.64 12.21 -23.09
N ALA A 382 -5.64 12.11 -22.21
CA ALA A 382 -6.07 10.81 -21.69
C ALA A 382 -6.69 9.92 -22.79
N GLU A 383 -7.50 10.50 -23.69
CA GLU A 383 -8.04 9.80 -24.85
C GLU A 383 -6.94 9.35 -25.81
N TRP A 384 -5.97 10.22 -26.09
CA TRP A 384 -4.79 9.89 -26.89
C TRP A 384 -3.95 8.77 -26.24
N ALA A 385 -3.76 8.80 -24.92
CA ALA A 385 -2.98 7.80 -24.21
C ALA A 385 -3.66 6.42 -24.28
N ASP A 386 -5.00 6.36 -24.14
CA ASP A 386 -5.76 5.12 -24.34
C ASP A 386 -5.64 4.58 -25.77
N TYR A 387 -5.71 5.47 -26.77
CA TYR A 387 -5.55 5.10 -28.18
C TYR A 387 -4.15 4.53 -28.46
N THR A 388 -3.11 5.24 -28.00
CA THR A 388 -1.71 4.88 -28.21
C THR A 388 -1.36 3.58 -27.48
N ALA A 389 -1.83 3.42 -26.23
CA ALA A 389 -1.63 2.20 -25.46
C ALA A 389 -2.28 0.98 -26.14
N ARG A 390 -3.42 1.15 -26.80
CA ARG A 390 -4.05 0.06 -27.57
C ARG A 390 -3.16 -0.42 -28.71
N ILE A 391 -2.57 0.51 -29.48
CA ILE A 391 -1.62 0.19 -30.54
C ILE A 391 -0.42 -0.57 -29.98
N LEU A 392 0.15 -0.07 -28.88
CA LEU A 392 1.29 -0.68 -28.21
C LEU A 392 0.96 -2.11 -27.73
N LEU A 393 -0.18 -2.29 -27.06
CA LEU A 393 -0.62 -3.59 -26.57
C LEU A 393 -0.86 -4.59 -27.72
N ASP A 394 -1.11 -4.17 -28.95
CA ASP A 394 -1.28 -5.07 -30.10
C ASP A 394 0.04 -5.52 -30.75
N LYS A 395 1.18 -5.00 -30.29
CA LYS A 395 2.52 -5.35 -30.80
C LYS A 395 3.02 -6.77 -30.46
N PRO A 396 2.84 -7.31 -29.25
CA PRO A 396 3.38 -8.61 -28.89
C PRO A 396 2.85 -9.73 -29.77
N ARG A 397 3.75 -10.60 -30.22
CA ARG A 397 3.41 -11.80 -31.01
C ARG A 397 2.80 -12.87 -30.10
N ASP A 398 2.28 -13.93 -30.71
CA ASP A 398 1.76 -15.10 -29.98
C ASP A 398 2.81 -15.78 -29.08
N THR A 399 4.09 -15.61 -29.37
CA THR A 399 5.19 -16.11 -28.53
C THR A 399 5.40 -15.30 -27.25
N GLY A 400 4.91 -14.06 -27.19
CA GLY A 400 5.24 -13.08 -26.14
C GLY A 400 6.41 -12.15 -26.49
N ILE A 401 7.20 -12.48 -27.52
CA ILE A 401 8.20 -11.57 -28.11
C ILE A 401 7.48 -10.43 -28.83
N VAL A 402 7.99 -9.21 -28.70
CA VAL A 402 7.43 -8.03 -29.37
C VAL A 402 8.10 -7.86 -30.73
N GLU A 403 9.33 -7.35 -30.73
CA GLU A 403 10.13 -7.11 -31.92
C GLU A 403 11.37 -8.01 -31.98
N GLY A 404 11.84 -8.52 -30.83
CA GLY A 404 12.95 -9.47 -30.70
C GLY A 404 14.31 -8.80 -30.52
N TRP A 405 14.32 -7.59 -29.96
CA TRP A 405 15.50 -6.85 -29.54
C TRP A 405 15.23 -6.21 -28.16
N HIS A 406 16.24 -5.59 -27.55
CA HIS A 406 16.17 -5.11 -26.16
C HIS A 406 15.02 -4.14 -25.87
N GLY A 407 14.59 -3.31 -26.84
CA GLY A 407 13.40 -2.45 -26.72
C GLY A 407 12.06 -3.19 -26.46
N ASP A 408 12.03 -4.52 -26.56
CA ASP A 408 10.90 -5.31 -26.04
C ASP A 408 10.61 -5.04 -24.55
N GLY A 409 11.62 -4.64 -23.76
CA GLY A 409 11.40 -4.30 -22.36
C GLY A 409 10.79 -2.91 -22.14
N ASN A 410 11.03 -1.94 -23.03
CA ASN A 410 10.32 -0.65 -23.02
C ASN A 410 8.82 -0.87 -23.20
N PHE A 411 8.41 -1.78 -24.09
CA PHE A 411 7.01 -2.24 -24.14
C PHE A 411 6.50 -2.71 -22.76
N ALA A 412 7.26 -3.57 -22.07
CA ALA A 412 6.83 -4.14 -20.80
C ALA A 412 6.72 -3.07 -19.70
N ARG A 413 7.66 -2.13 -19.66
CA ARG A 413 7.64 -0.97 -18.76
C ARG A 413 6.43 -0.08 -19.01
N THR A 414 6.20 0.35 -20.25
CA THR A 414 5.06 1.22 -20.57
C THR A 414 3.73 0.50 -20.31
N ALA A 415 3.64 -0.80 -20.60
CA ALA A 415 2.46 -1.59 -20.28
C ALA A 415 2.19 -1.63 -18.76
N LEU A 416 3.23 -1.72 -17.92
CA LEU A 416 3.08 -1.58 -16.46
C LEU A 416 2.63 -0.18 -16.06
N MET A 417 3.23 0.88 -16.62
CA MET A 417 2.80 2.27 -16.36
C MET A 417 1.33 2.49 -16.72
N TYR A 418 0.90 1.94 -17.86
CA TYR A 418 -0.48 2.01 -18.31
C TYR A 418 -1.42 1.23 -17.38
N ALA A 419 -1.04 0.02 -16.96
CA ALA A 419 -1.79 -0.76 -15.98
C ALA A 419 -1.98 0.02 -14.66
N PHE A 420 -0.93 0.68 -14.17
CA PHE A 420 -0.99 1.47 -12.94
C PHE A 420 -1.75 2.78 -13.08
N TRP A 421 -1.76 3.40 -14.26
CA TRP A 421 -2.68 4.50 -14.47
C TRP A 421 -4.15 4.03 -14.35
N LYS A 422 -4.47 2.87 -14.94
CA LYS A 422 -5.82 2.29 -14.90
C LYS A 422 -6.23 1.74 -13.55
N SER A 423 -5.29 1.34 -12.70
CA SER A 423 -5.55 0.91 -11.33
C SER A 423 -5.31 2.00 -10.28
N GLN A 424 -4.95 3.21 -10.69
CA GLN A 424 -4.53 4.30 -9.79
C GLN A 424 -3.37 3.87 -8.88
N GLY A 425 -2.40 3.14 -9.42
CA GLY A 425 -1.21 2.66 -8.69
C GLY A 425 -1.47 1.44 -7.81
N ALA A 426 -2.72 0.98 -7.65
CA ALA A 426 -3.01 -0.19 -6.83
C ALA A 426 -2.71 -1.51 -7.56
N TRP A 427 -2.33 -2.57 -6.82
CA TRP A 427 -2.10 -3.91 -7.36
C TRP A 427 -2.55 -5.01 -6.41
N LEU A 428 -2.78 -6.21 -6.96
CA LEU A 428 -3.24 -7.39 -6.20
C LEU A 428 -2.08 -8.34 -5.91
N HIS A 429 -2.09 -8.96 -4.73
CA HIS A 429 -1.12 -10.00 -4.37
C HIS A 429 -1.78 -11.13 -3.53
N PRO A 430 -1.54 -12.43 -3.83
CA PRO A 430 -0.80 -12.94 -4.99
C PRO A 430 -1.56 -12.69 -6.28
N TRP A 431 -0.84 -12.40 -7.37
CA TRP A 431 -1.46 -12.14 -8.66
C TRP A 431 -1.83 -13.44 -9.40
N ARG A 432 -2.89 -13.38 -10.21
CA ARG A 432 -3.34 -14.43 -11.14
C ARG A 432 -3.93 -13.75 -12.38
N ASN A 433 -3.80 -14.39 -13.54
CA ASN A 433 -4.13 -13.80 -14.85
C ASN A 433 -5.62 -13.51 -15.11
N ASP A 434 -6.52 -13.98 -14.25
CA ASP A 434 -7.96 -13.70 -14.26
C ASP A 434 -8.34 -12.52 -13.34
N LEU A 435 -7.41 -12.03 -12.51
CA LEU A 435 -7.69 -10.91 -11.62
C LEU A 435 -7.79 -9.62 -12.42
N ARG A 436 -8.80 -8.82 -12.09
CA ARG A 436 -9.07 -7.51 -12.70
C ARG A 436 -9.14 -6.49 -11.57
N LEU A 437 -8.25 -5.52 -11.59
CA LEU A 437 -8.27 -4.37 -10.68
C LEU A 437 -8.19 -3.12 -11.53
N GLY A 438 -9.27 -2.35 -11.54
CA GLY A 438 -9.31 -1.04 -12.16
C GLY A 438 -9.90 -0.03 -11.21
N ALA A 439 -9.56 1.23 -11.43
CA ALA A 439 -9.95 2.31 -10.55
C ALA A 439 -10.26 3.59 -11.33
N VAL A 440 -11.04 4.46 -10.69
CA VAL A 440 -11.32 5.81 -11.15
C VAL A 440 -11.32 6.76 -9.96
N SER A 441 -10.94 8.01 -10.16
CA SER A 441 -11.10 9.09 -9.19
C SER A 441 -12.19 10.03 -9.70
N PRO A 442 -13.46 9.86 -9.27
CA PRO A 442 -14.58 10.65 -9.79
C PRO A 442 -14.52 12.12 -9.33
N GLU A 443 -13.87 12.37 -8.20
CA GLU A 443 -13.67 13.71 -7.63
C GLU A 443 -12.37 13.71 -6.79
N PRO A 444 -11.73 14.87 -6.59
CA PRO A 444 -10.51 14.97 -5.80
C PRO A 444 -10.67 14.39 -4.40
N GLY A 445 -9.73 13.54 -3.98
CA GLY A 445 -9.75 12.88 -2.66
C GLY A 445 -10.66 11.66 -2.56
N THR A 446 -11.33 11.24 -3.64
CA THR A 446 -12.13 10.01 -3.68
C THR A 446 -11.61 9.07 -4.78
N TRP A 447 -11.42 7.80 -4.44
CA TRP A 447 -11.05 6.73 -5.37
C TRP A 447 -12.01 5.55 -5.26
N CYS A 448 -12.44 5.04 -6.42
CA CYS A 448 -13.33 3.89 -6.54
C CYS A 448 -12.59 2.76 -7.25
N PHE A 449 -12.35 1.64 -6.56
CA PHE A 449 -11.68 0.46 -7.09
C PHE A 449 -12.69 -0.66 -7.33
N HIS A 450 -12.65 -1.25 -8.52
CA HIS A 450 -13.42 -2.42 -8.89
C HIS A 450 -12.49 -3.62 -9.04
N ILE A 451 -12.77 -4.69 -8.28
CA ILE A 451 -11.93 -5.87 -8.20
C ILE A 451 -12.74 -7.11 -8.54
N ALA A 452 -12.32 -7.86 -9.55
CA ALA A 452 -12.99 -9.08 -9.99
C ALA A 452 -12.01 -10.22 -10.25
N SER A 453 -12.54 -11.44 -10.29
CA SER A 453 -11.80 -12.67 -10.56
C SER A 453 -12.74 -13.71 -11.15
N ASP A 454 -12.24 -14.61 -11.99
CA ASP A 454 -13.04 -15.70 -12.55
C ASP A 454 -13.20 -16.86 -11.55
N TRP A 455 -12.28 -16.99 -10.59
CA TRP A 455 -12.28 -18.07 -9.60
C TRP A 455 -12.13 -17.55 -8.18
N HIS A 456 -12.36 -18.41 -7.19
CA HIS A 456 -12.05 -18.06 -5.81
C HIS A 456 -10.60 -17.58 -5.68
N TRP A 457 -10.44 -16.47 -4.97
CA TRP A 457 -9.15 -15.87 -4.71
C TRP A 457 -9.13 -15.27 -3.31
N GLN A 458 -8.01 -15.44 -2.62
CA GLN A 458 -7.74 -14.84 -1.33
C GLN A 458 -6.35 -14.20 -1.39
N GLY A 459 -6.30 -12.91 -1.08
CA GLY A 459 -5.06 -12.13 -1.11
C GLY A 459 -5.28 -10.76 -0.52
N ALA A 460 -4.60 -9.75 -1.05
CA ALA A 460 -4.72 -8.37 -0.65
C ALA A 460 -4.66 -7.40 -1.85
N VAL A 461 -5.33 -6.26 -1.67
CA VAL A 461 -5.15 -5.05 -2.48
C VAL A 461 -4.04 -4.24 -1.83
N ASN A 462 -3.03 -3.88 -2.59
CA ASN A 462 -1.93 -3.04 -2.14
C ASN A 462 -2.06 -1.70 -2.83
N PHE A 463 -1.80 -0.64 -2.07
CA PHE A 463 -1.80 0.73 -2.58
C PHE A 463 -0.36 1.26 -2.55
N ASP A 464 -0.04 2.14 -3.49
CA ASP A 464 1.30 2.71 -3.57
C ASP A 464 1.59 3.60 -2.35
N LEU A 465 2.86 3.79 -2.06
CA LEU A 465 3.36 4.72 -1.05
C LEU A 465 3.83 6.00 -1.76
N PRO A 466 3.96 7.14 -1.07
CA PRO A 466 4.69 8.29 -1.62
C PRO A 466 6.19 7.93 -1.69
N ARG A 467 6.57 7.15 -2.71
CA ARG A 467 7.91 6.56 -2.90
C ARG A 467 8.99 7.65 -2.96
N HIS A 468 8.69 8.81 -3.53
CA HIS A 468 9.56 9.98 -3.51
C HIS A 468 9.99 10.36 -2.09
N ALA A 469 9.07 10.34 -1.13
CA ALA A 469 9.34 10.71 0.26
C ALA A 469 9.87 9.52 1.08
N VAL A 470 9.31 8.34 0.87
CA VAL A 470 9.60 7.14 1.69
C VAL A 470 10.91 6.49 1.30
N TYR A 471 11.17 6.29 0.00
CA TYR A 471 12.38 5.60 -0.48
C TYR A 471 13.48 6.56 -0.91
N LEU A 472 13.12 7.66 -1.55
CA LEU A 472 14.10 8.59 -2.11
C LEU A 472 14.34 9.80 -1.22
N HIS A 473 13.54 10.01 -0.16
CA HIS A 473 13.65 11.16 0.76
C HIS A 473 13.66 12.52 0.05
N MET A 474 13.00 12.61 -1.11
CA MET A 474 12.82 13.85 -1.85
C MET A 474 11.76 14.73 -1.15
N PRO A 475 11.96 16.06 -1.12
CA PRO A 475 11.03 16.96 -0.44
C PRO A 475 9.68 17.05 -1.15
N GLU A 476 9.66 16.89 -2.49
CA GLU A 476 8.50 17.04 -3.37
C GLU A 476 8.62 16.03 -4.53
N ASP A 477 7.48 15.58 -5.07
CA ASP A 477 7.44 14.70 -6.24
C ASP A 477 7.42 15.50 -7.55
N TYR A 478 8.55 15.59 -8.25
CA TYR A 478 8.68 16.30 -9.52
C TYR A 478 8.76 15.34 -10.72
N PRO A 479 8.34 15.74 -11.93
CA PRO A 479 8.37 14.85 -13.09
C PRO A 479 9.80 14.62 -13.58
N ARG A 480 10.14 13.36 -13.87
CA ARG A 480 11.50 12.96 -14.23
C ARG A 480 11.48 11.76 -15.17
N LEU A 481 12.49 11.65 -16.02
CA LEU A 481 12.64 10.55 -16.97
C LEU A 481 12.86 9.22 -16.21
N ASN A 482 12.33 8.12 -16.72
CA ASN A 482 12.44 6.80 -16.07
C ASN A 482 11.75 6.63 -14.71
N GLN A 483 10.81 7.50 -14.34
CA GLN A 483 9.96 7.27 -13.18
C GLN A 483 8.70 6.45 -13.51
N PHE A 484 8.14 5.80 -12.49
CA PHE A 484 6.74 5.36 -12.48
C PHE A 484 5.91 6.42 -11.75
N PRO A 485 4.90 7.05 -12.39
CA PRO A 485 4.07 8.07 -11.74
C PRO A 485 3.36 7.56 -10.48
N GLU A 486 3.35 8.39 -9.44
CA GLU A 486 2.57 8.17 -8.22
C GLU A 486 1.13 8.65 -8.45
N TRP A 487 0.19 7.74 -8.71
CA TRP A 487 -1.21 8.08 -9.01
C TRP A 487 -2.05 8.30 -7.75
N PHE A 488 -2.34 7.22 -7.01
CA PHE A 488 -2.91 7.28 -5.68
C PHE A 488 -1.92 6.65 -4.71
N VAL A 489 -1.54 7.42 -3.68
CA VAL A 489 -0.59 7.00 -2.66
C VAL A 489 -1.22 7.10 -1.27
N ILE A 490 -0.87 6.14 -0.42
CA ILE A 490 -1.29 6.13 0.98
C ILE A 490 -0.22 6.78 1.86
N ARG A 491 -0.62 7.81 2.61
CA ARG A 491 0.22 8.46 3.62
C ARG A 491 -0.05 7.84 4.99
N GLU A 492 0.99 7.35 5.66
CA GLU A 492 0.88 6.51 6.86
C GLU A 492 0.03 7.11 7.98
N ASP A 493 0.20 8.40 8.26
CA ASP A 493 -0.47 9.12 9.34
C ASP A 493 -1.81 9.74 8.94
N GLN A 494 -2.15 9.70 7.66
CA GLN A 494 -3.38 10.28 7.17
C GLN A 494 -4.58 9.37 7.44
N GLN A 495 -5.72 9.99 7.79
CA GLN A 495 -6.99 9.26 7.93
C GLN A 495 -7.72 9.14 6.60
N TYR A 496 -8.29 7.96 6.38
CA TYR A 496 -9.09 7.61 5.23
C TYR A 496 -10.40 6.95 5.66
N ALA A 497 -11.48 7.26 4.96
CA ALA A 497 -12.72 6.50 5.05
C ALA A 497 -12.70 5.40 3.96
N LEU A 498 -12.70 4.15 4.41
CA LEU A 498 -12.78 2.95 3.58
C LEU A 498 -14.20 2.40 3.60
N GLN A 499 -14.77 2.17 2.44
CA GLN A 499 -16.03 1.44 2.28
C GLN A 499 -15.80 0.28 1.32
N VAL A 500 -16.17 -0.94 1.73
CA VAL A 500 -16.07 -2.13 0.87
C VAL A 500 -17.47 -2.66 0.59
N ASP A 501 -17.90 -2.62 -0.66
CA ASP A 501 -19.27 -2.88 -1.10
C ASP A 501 -20.26 -2.00 -0.31
N ASP A 502 -21.37 -2.61 0.14
CA ASP A 502 -22.38 -1.97 0.98
C ASP A 502 -22.03 -2.07 2.49
N ASN A 503 -20.80 -2.43 2.84
CA ASN A 503 -20.37 -2.52 4.23
C ASN A 503 -20.24 -1.13 4.87
N PRO A 504 -20.24 -1.08 6.22
CA PRO A 504 -19.98 0.14 6.97
C PRO A 504 -18.72 0.86 6.52
N VAL A 505 -18.76 2.19 6.54
CA VAL A 505 -17.55 3.01 6.37
C VAL A 505 -16.66 2.82 7.59
N LEU A 506 -15.43 2.39 7.36
CA LEU A 506 -14.37 2.26 8.35
C LEU A 506 -13.42 3.45 8.24
N TYR A 507 -13.06 4.06 9.37
CA TYR A 507 -12.06 5.13 9.41
C TYR A 507 -10.70 4.58 9.82
N LEU A 508 -9.74 4.59 8.91
CA LEU A 508 -8.45 3.93 9.07
C LEU A 508 -7.30 4.90 8.81
N ARG A 509 -6.17 4.70 9.50
CA ARG A 509 -4.93 5.40 9.14
C ARG A 509 -4.27 4.72 7.95
N GLY A 510 -3.53 5.47 7.14
CA GLY A 510 -2.87 4.94 5.96
C GLY A 510 -1.95 3.74 6.24
N LYS A 511 -1.23 3.75 7.38
CA LYS A 511 -0.38 2.61 7.79
C LYS A 511 -1.15 1.29 7.92
N ASP A 512 -2.44 1.36 8.21
CA ASP A 512 -3.31 0.20 8.36
C ASP A 512 -3.94 -0.24 7.03
N LEU A 513 -3.86 0.59 5.98
CA LEU A 513 -4.47 0.40 4.67
C LEU A 513 -3.50 -0.07 3.57
N SER A 514 -2.19 0.09 3.75
CA SER A 514 -1.17 -0.20 2.72
C SER A 514 -1.33 -1.58 2.05
N SER A 515 -1.81 -2.57 2.80
CA SER A 515 -2.23 -3.88 2.28
C SER A 515 -3.57 -4.28 2.90
N LEU A 516 -4.64 -4.18 2.12
CA LEU A 516 -6.02 -4.49 2.50
C LEU A 516 -6.37 -5.94 2.10
N PRO A 517 -6.54 -6.87 3.06
CA PRO A 517 -6.89 -8.24 2.72
C PRO A 517 -8.28 -8.33 2.08
N LEU A 518 -8.41 -9.14 1.04
CA LEU A 518 -9.64 -9.29 0.28
C LEU A 518 -9.88 -10.74 -0.12
N ARG A 519 -11.16 -11.09 -0.23
CA ARG A 519 -11.60 -12.37 -0.81
C ARG A 519 -12.58 -12.11 -1.94
N LEU A 520 -12.39 -12.89 -3.00
CA LEU A 520 -13.24 -12.90 -4.18
C LEU A 520 -13.88 -14.27 -4.31
N THR A 521 -15.18 -14.28 -4.58
CA THR A 521 -15.89 -15.43 -5.11
C THR A 521 -16.09 -15.13 -6.60
N GLY A 522 -15.80 -16.09 -7.49
CA GLY A 522 -15.70 -15.83 -8.94
C GLY A 522 -16.96 -15.26 -9.62
N ASP A 523 -18.06 -15.18 -8.87
CA ASP A 523 -19.36 -14.66 -9.26
C ASP A 523 -19.66 -13.24 -8.76
N LYS A 524 -18.86 -12.68 -7.84
CA LYS A 524 -19.14 -11.38 -7.21
C LYS A 524 -17.90 -10.48 -7.15
N PRO A 525 -17.83 -9.40 -7.96
CA PRO A 525 -16.78 -8.41 -7.82
C PRO A 525 -16.92 -7.64 -6.50
N ARG A 526 -15.81 -7.04 -6.06
CA ARG A 526 -15.73 -6.19 -4.88
C ARG A 526 -15.57 -4.74 -5.32
N ARG A 527 -16.29 -3.85 -4.66
CA ARG A 527 -16.25 -2.40 -4.87
C ARG A 527 -15.62 -1.77 -3.65
N ILE A 528 -14.58 -0.96 -3.83
CA ILE A 528 -13.93 -0.27 -2.72
C ILE A 528 -13.99 1.22 -2.99
N ILE A 529 -14.53 1.99 -2.05
CA ILE A 529 -14.48 3.44 -2.05
C ILE A 529 -13.51 3.86 -0.96
N LEU A 530 -12.54 4.69 -1.32
CA LEU A 530 -11.58 5.26 -0.39
C LEU A 530 -11.65 6.79 -0.50
N ARG A 531 -11.85 7.46 0.64
CA ARG A 531 -11.94 8.92 0.72
C ARG A 531 -10.88 9.47 1.66
N GLU A 532 -10.11 10.44 1.18
CA GLU A 532 -9.13 11.19 1.95
C GLU A 532 -9.82 12.17 2.91
N ASN A 533 -9.18 12.46 4.05
CA ASN A 533 -9.59 13.53 4.97
C ASN A 533 -11.02 13.42 5.50
N ALA A 534 -11.57 12.21 5.56
CA ALA A 534 -12.87 11.97 6.14
C ALA A 534 -12.77 12.09 7.68
N ALA A 535 -13.44 13.08 8.26
CA ALA A 535 -13.46 13.27 9.70
C ALA A 535 -14.15 12.08 10.39
N ALA A 536 -13.37 11.25 11.08
CA ALA A 536 -13.90 10.17 11.91
C ALA A 536 -14.52 10.75 13.20
N PRO A 537 -15.60 10.18 13.74
CA PRO A 537 -15.92 10.34 15.15
C PRO A 537 -14.89 9.56 15.98
N ALA A 538 -13.71 10.14 16.20
CA ALA A 538 -12.56 9.41 16.73
C ALA A 538 -12.62 9.19 18.24
N ALA A 539 -12.43 7.94 18.67
CA ALA A 539 -11.92 7.63 20.00
C ALA A 539 -10.45 8.08 20.12
N PRO A 540 -10.00 8.52 21.30
CA PRO A 540 -8.61 8.92 21.50
C PRO A 540 -7.64 7.74 21.27
N PRO A 541 -6.46 7.99 20.67
CA PRO A 541 -5.45 6.94 20.47
C PRO A 541 -4.89 6.44 21.80
N VAL A 542 -4.43 5.18 21.82
CA VAL A 542 -3.79 4.57 23.00
C VAL A 542 -2.34 5.10 23.13
N PRO A 543 -1.97 5.76 24.24
CA PRO A 543 -0.66 6.40 24.38
C PRO A 543 0.43 5.37 24.76
N THR A 544 1.13 4.85 23.74
CA THR A 544 2.14 3.79 23.89
C THR A 544 3.59 4.28 23.82
N GLU A 545 3.79 5.60 23.87
CA GLU A 545 5.11 6.28 23.82
C GLU A 545 6.02 5.86 24.99
N SER A 546 5.44 5.53 26.14
CA SER A 546 6.17 5.09 27.34
C SER A 546 5.31 4.19 28.23
N VAL A 547 5.97 3.33 29.01
CA VAL A 547 5.31 2.48 30.02
C VAL A 547 4.49 3.33 31.01
N GLN A 548 5.01 4.50 31.40
CA GLN A 548 4.35 5.38 32.35
C GLN A 548 3.04 5.94 31.78
N SER A 549 3.09 6.59 30.60
CA SER A 549 1.90 7.16 29.95
C SER A 549 0.84 6.11 29.68
N PHE A 550 1.27 4.91 29.28
CA PHE A 550 0.36 3.80 29.03
C PHE A 550 -0.31 3.32 30.32
N THR A 551 0.44 3.16 31.41
CA THR A 551 -0.10 2.70 32.70
C THR A 551 -1.05 3.71 33.32
N GLU A 552 -0.72 5.01 33.25
CA GLU A 552 -1.60 6.11 33.67
C GLU A 552 -2.91 6.09 32.88
N TRP A 553 -2.82 6.01 31.55
CA TRP A 553 -3.99 5.87 30.68
C TRP A 553 -4.83 4.63 31.01
N GLN A 554 -4.21 3.49 31.30
CA GLN A 554 -4.95 2.28 31.67
C GLN A 554 -5.78 2.48 32.96
N GLN A 555 -5.25 3.21 33.94
CA GLN A 555 -5.94 3.49 35.21
C GLN A 555 -7.09 4.47 35.02
N GLU A 556 -6.82 5.60 34.37
CA GLU A 556 -7.81 6.65 34.10
C GLU A 556 -8.95 6.13 33.22
N THR A 557 -8.61 5.38 32.16
CA THR A 557 -9.60 4.82 31.25
C THR A 557 -10.51 3.81 31.95
N ARG A 558 -9.99 2.90 32.79
CA ARG A 558 -10.85 1.96 33.55
C ARG A 558 -11.81 2.70 34.47
N LYS A 559 -11.33 3.74 35.16
CA LYS A 559 -12.18 4.58 36.02
C LYS A 559 -13.29 5.26 35.22
N ALA A 560 -12.93 5.90 34.10
CA ALA A 560 -13.90 6.54 33.22
C ALA A 560 -14.91 5.53 32.65
N LEU A 561 -14.47 4.31 32.30
CA LEU A 561 -15.34 3.22 31.85
C LEU A 561 -16.37 2.85 32.94
N PHE A 562 -15.95 2.72 34.20
CA PHE A 562 -16.89 2.46 35.30
C PHE A 562 -17.91 3.60 35.51
N GLU A 563 -17.51 4.86 35.28
CA GLU A 563 -18.41 6.01 35.34
C GLU A 563 -19.45 5.97 34.21
N VAL A 564 -19.04 5.74 32.96
CA VAL A 564 -19.99 5.69 31.82
C VAL A 564 -20.86 4.44 31.82
N LEU A 565 -20.36 3.31 32.34
CA LEU A 565 -21.17 2.11 32.60
C LEU A 565 -22.10 2.28 33.80
N ARG A 566 -21.90 3.37 34.57
CA ARG A 566 -22.58 3.67 35.83
C ARG A 566 -22.47 2.49 36.78
N ILE A 567 -21.26 2.09 37.18
CA ILE A 567 -21.02 1.03 38.18
C ILE A 567 -19.94 1.39 39.22
N THR A 568 -19.55 2.67 39.31
CA THR A 568 -18.51 3.15 40.23
C THR A 568 -18.82 2.84 41.69
N ASP A 569 -20.06 3.07 42.15
CA ASP A 569 -20.51 2.74 43.51
C ASP A 569 -20.49 1.23 43.81
N LEU A 570 -20.66 0.39 42.78
CA LEU A 570 -20.55 -1.05 42.94
C LEU A 570 -19.11 -1.50 43.15
N THR A 571 -18.18 -0.89 42.41
CA THR A 571 -16.75 -1.22 42.38
C THR A 571 -15.93 -0.57 43.49
N GLU A 572 -16.32 0.61 44.00
CA GLU A 572 -15.57 1.38 45.01
C GLU A 572 -16.13 1.30 46.45
N GLY A 573 -17.01 0.35 46.77
CA GLY A 573 -17.48 0.22 48.16
C GLY A 573 -18.84 -0.43 48.41
N SER A 574 -19.33 -1.28 47.50
CA SER A 574 -20.68 -1.85 47.62
C SER A 574 -20.92 -2.65 48.91
N GLY A 575 -19.88 -3.28 49.47
CA GLY A 575 -20.00 -4.12 50.67
C GLY A 575 -21.01 -5.27 50.51
N LEU A 576 -21.41 -5.60 49.28
CA LEU A 576 -22.46 -6.56 48.98
C LEU A 576 -21.97 -7.98 49.33
N PRO A 577 -22.56 -8.64 50.34
CA PRO A 577 -22.13 -9.97 50.73
C PRO A 577 -22.41 -10.95 49.60
N LEU A 578 -21.52 -11.91 49.34
CA LEU A 578 -21.73 -12.91 48.27
C LEU A 578 -22.95 -13.80 48.52
N GLU A 579 -23.25 -14.10 49.80
CA GLU A 579 -24.38 -14.91 50.30
C GLU A 579 -24.86 -15.96 49.29
N ALA A 580 -24.22 -17.13 49.22
CA ALA A 580 -24.66 -18.19 48.31
C ALA A 580 -25.85 -18.97 48.89
N ALA A 581 -26.93 -19.10 48.12
CA ALA A 581 -28.11 -19.91 48.46
C ALA A 581 -27.91 -21.38 48.00
N PRO A 582 -28.76 -22.35 48.42
CA PRO A 582 -28.40 -23.76 48.43
C PRO A 582 -28.06 -24.32 47.03
N GLU A 583 -27.03 -25.18 47.02
CA GLU A 583 -26.41 -25.76 45.84
C GLU A 583 -27.15 -27.01 45.37
N VAL A 584 -27.67 -27.03 44.14
CA VAL A 584 -28.18 -28.26 43.51
C VAL A 584 -27.04 -28.91 42.73
N ARG A 585 -26.58 -30.07 43.22
CA ARG A 585 -25.46 -30.82 42.61
C ARG A 585 -25.97 -31.93 41.71
N THR A 586 -25.43 -32.01 40.50
CA THR A 586 -25.69 -33.07 39.52
C THR A 586 -24.37 -33.68 39.04
N GLU A 587 -24.18 -34.97 39.27
CA GLU A 587 -23.04 -35.71 38.75
C GLU A 587 -23.07 -35.74 37.21
N LYS A 588 -21.96 -35.37 36.58
CA LYS A 588 -21.74 -35.47 35.14
C LYS A 588 -20.51 -36.32 34.89
N ASP A 589 -20.33 -36.78 33.65
CA ASP A 589 -19.15 -37.55 33.28
C ASP A 589 -17.87 -36.70 33.43
N GLY A 590 -17.07 -36.98 34.47
CA GLY A 590 -15.79 -36.33 34.73
C GLY A 590 -15.83 -34.99 35.49
N PHE A 591 -17.00 -34.50 35.92
CA PHE A 591 -17.13 -33.27 36.72
C PHE A 591 -18.50 -33.20 37.44
N VAL A 592 -18.66 -32.31 38.42
CA VAL A 592 -19.95 -32.06 39.09
C VAL A 592 -20.53 -30.73 38.62
N LEU A 593 -21.77 -30.72 38.13
CA LEU A 593 -22.50 -29.50 37.80
C LEU A 593 -23.26 -29.00 39.03
N CYS A 594 -23.06 -27.75 39.43
CA CYS A 594 -23.64 -27.17 40.63
C CYS A 594 -24.42 -25.90 40.27
N GLU A 595 -25.71 -25.86 40.56
CA GLU A 595 -26.50 -24.64 40.45
C GLU A 595 -26.49 -23.90 41.77
N VAL A 596 -26.14 -22.62 41.74
CA VAL A 596 -26.11 -21.75 42.92
C VAL A 596 -26.76 -20.41 42.60
N GLU A 597 -27.17 -19.69 43.62
CA GLU A 597 -27.51 -18.28 43.49
C GLU A 597 -26.58 -17.46 44.37
N ILE A 598 -26.03 -16.37 43.83
CA ILE A 598 -25.19 -15.43 44.57
C ILE A 598 -25.82 -14.03 44.56
N GLN A 599 -25.37 -13.15 45.44
CA GLN A 599 -25.79 -11.75 45.40
C GLN A 599 -25.18 -11.02 44.19
N GLY A 600 -26.03 -10.52 43.28
CA GLY A 600 -25.65 -9.71 42.12
C GLY A 600 -25.77 -8.21 42.41
N LEU A 601 -26.74 -7.54 41.79
CA LEU A 601 -27.14 -6.16 42.12
C LEU A 601 -27.89 -6.09 43.46
N PRO A 602 -28.01 -4.91 44.11
CA PRO A 602 -28.82 -4.76 45.31
C PRO A 602 -30.25 -5.30 45.14
N GLY A 603 -30.64 -6.27 45.98
CA GLY A 603 -31.98 -6.88 45.91
C GLY A 603 -32.17 -7.91 44.78
N TYR A 604 -31.14 -8.18 43.97
CA TYR A 604 -31.18 -9.17 42.88
C TYR A 604 -30.27 -10.37 43.19
N ARG A 605 -30.86 -11.58 43.11
CA ARG A 605 -30.15 -12.85 43.20
C ARG A 605 -29.74 -13.29 41.80
N LEU A 606 -28.45 -13.53 41.59
CA LEU A 606 -27.86 -13.93 40.33
C LEU A 606 -27.73 -15.46 40.28
N PRO A 607 -28.53 -16.16 39.45
CA PRO A 607 -28.38 -17.59 39.26
C PRO A 607 -27.12 -17.90 38.46
N ALA A 608 -26.35 -18.89 38.92
CA ALA A 608 -25.10 -19.32 38.32
C ALA A 608 -25.02 -20.84 38.24
N VAL A 609 -24.27 -21.31 37.25
CA VAL A 609 -23.94 -22.73 37.07
C VAL A 609 -22.43 -22.89 37.18
N LEU A 610 -21.99 -23.82 38.01
CA LEU A 610 -20.58 -24.18 38.19
C LEU A 610 -20.29 -25.59 37.68
N GLY A 611 -19.15 -25.76 37.02
CA GLY A 611 -18.54 -27.06 36.77
C GLY A 611 -17.36 -27.28 37.69
N LEU A 612 -17.45 -28.24 38.61
CA LEU A 612 -16.37 -28.60 39.53
C LEU A 612 -15.61 -29.83 39.01
N PRO A 613 -14.29 -29.73 38.75
CA PRO A 613 -13.48 -30.87 38.33
C PRO A 613 -13.35 -31.90 39.46
N ALA A 614 -13.05 -33.15 39.11
CA ALA A 614 -12.71 -34.16 40.10
C ALA A 614 -11.36 -33.85 40.79
N GLY A 615 -11.30 -34.00 42.12
CA GLY A 615 -10.09 -33.82 42.94
C GLY A 615 -10.22 -32.74 44.02
N GLU A 616 -9.13 -32.47 44.75
CA GLU A 616 -9.13 -31.56 45.91
C GLU A 616 -8.72 -30.10 45.59
N GLY A 617 -8.16 -29.85 44.40
CA GLY A 617 -7.65 -28.54 44.00
C GLY A 617 -6.29 -28.17 44.64
N PRO A 618 -5.90 -26.89 44.65
CA PRO A 618 -6.61 -25.76 44.04
C PRO A 618 -6.49 -25.78 42.51
N PHE A 619 -7.61 -25.54 41.84
CA PHE A 619 -7.74 -25.53 40.39
C PHE A 619 -7.69 -24.10 39.83
N PRO A 620 -7.19 -23.91 38.60
CA PRO A 620 -7.51 -22.70 37.83
C PRO A 620 -9.03 -22.61 37.61
N ALA A 621 -9.55 -21.39 37.41
CA ALA A 621 -10.98 -21.19 37.16
C ALA A 621 -11.24 -20.34 35.91
N VAL A 622 -12.36 -20.59 35.23
CA VAL A 622 -12.76 -19.88 34.01
C VAL A 622 -14.22 -19.46 34.08
N VAL A 623 -14.48 -18.16 33.90
CA VAL A 623 -15.84 -17.66 33.66
C VAL A 623 -16.20 -17.91 32.19
N CYS A 624 -17.17 -18.79 31.93
CA CYS A 624 -17.63 -19.16 30.60
C CYS A 624 -18.89 -18.37 30.24
N ILE A 625 -18.82 -17.59 29.15
CA ILE A 625 -19.83 -16.57 28.83
C ILE A 625 -20.52 -16.90 27.50
N HIS A 626 -21.84 -16.94 27.51
CA HIS A 626 -22.66 -17.24 26.34
C HIS A 626 -22.99 -15.99 25.51
N GLY A 627 -23.42 -16.20 24.26
CA GLY A 627 -23.83 -15.18 23.30
C GLY A 627 -25.30 -14.76 23.40
N HIS A 628 -25.76 -13.91 22.47
CA HIS A 628 -27.16 -13.50 22.39
C HIS A 628 -28.09 -14.70 22.14
N GLY A 629 -29.23 -14.74 22.84
CA GLY A 629 -30.26 -15.78 22.65
C GLY A 629 -29.98 -17.12 23.35
N ASP A 630 -28.84 -17.23 24.03
CA ASP A 630 -28.43 -18.41 24.81
C ASP A 630 -28.60 -18.20 26.32
N THR A 631 -28.27 -19.22 27.10
CA THR A 631 -28.31 -19.19 28.56
C THR A 631 -26.99 -19.67 29.15
N ARG A 632 -26.83 -19.50 30.47
CA ARG A 632 -25.74 -20.06 31.28
C ARG A 632 -25.53 -21.56 31.11
N TYR A 633 -26.52 -22.31 30.62
CA TYR A 633 -26.39 -23.75 30.34
C TYR A 633 -25.78 -24.05 28.97
N SER A 634 -25.92 -23.16 27.98
CA SER A 634 -25.50 -23.39 26.60
C SER A 634 -24.01 -23.72 26.47
N VAL A 635 -23.16 -23.10 27.31
CA VAL A 635 -21.71 -23.34 27.34
C VAL A 635 -21.32 -24.74 27.85
N PHE A 636 -22.24 -25.46 28.49
CA PHE A 636 -22.05 -26.83 28.97
C PHE A 636 -22.58 -27.89 27.98
N GLU A 637 -23.22 -27.49 26.88
CA GLU A 637 -23.75 -28.43 25.89
C GLU A 637 -22.65 -28.98 24.98
N GLU A 638 -22.27 -30.24 25.17
CA GLU A 638 -21.24 -30.95 24.39
C GLU A 638 -21.75 -31.51 23.05
N LYS A 639 -22.65 -30.79 22.39
CA LYS A 639 -23.18 -31.17 21.08
C LYS A 639 -22.19 -30.75 19.97
N PRO A 640 -21.87 -31.59 18.97
CA PRO A 640 -20.95 -31.23 17.88
C PRO A 640 -21.30 -29.94 17.13
N GLU A 641 -22.59 -29.68 16.96
CA GLU A 641 -23.17 -28.52 16.30
C GLU A 641 -23.16 -27.26 17.18
N SER A 642 -22.92 -27.38 18.49
CA SER A 642 -22.85 -26.22 19.38
C SER A 642 -21.68 -25.31 18.98
N ALA A 643 -21.96 -24.02 18.79
CA ALA A 643 -20.94 -23.03 18.51
C ALA A 643 -19.98 -22.84 19.69
N TYR A 644 -20.42 -23.13 20.93
CA TYR A 644 -19.61 -23.07 22.14
C TYR A 644 -18.73 -24.30 22.35
N LYS A 645 -18.92 -25.38 21.59
CA LYS A 645 -18.18 -26.66 21.71
C LYS A 645 -18.13 -27.23 23.14
N GLY A 646 -19.12 -26.92 23.98
CA GLY A 646 -19.20 -27.37 25.37
C GLY A 646 -18.06 -26.88 26.27
N ILE A 647 -17.50 -25.69 26.04
CA ILE A 647 -16.33 -25.17 26.78
C ILE A 647 -16.46 -25.30 28.30
N GLY A 648 -17.64 -25.04 28.88
CA GLY A 648 -17.86 -25.12 30.33
C GLY A 648 -17.70 -26.54 30.87
N ALA A 649 -18.24 -27.53 30.16
CA ALA A 649 -18.13 -28.94 30.53
C ALA A 649 -16.73 -29.49 30.25
N ARG A 650 -16.16 -29.18 29.08
CA ARG A 650 -14.87 -29.73 28.66
C ARG A 650 -13.70 -29.15 29.45
N LEU A 651 -13.73 -27.87 29.79
CA LEU A 651 -12.75 -27.28 30.71
C LEU A 651 -12.88 -27.86 32.12
N ALA A 652 -14.10 -28.11 32.60
CA ALA A 652 -14.31 -28.80 33.89
C ALA A 652 -13.65 -30.19 33.90
N LYS A 653 -13.86 -30.99 32.84
CA LYS A 653 -13.17 -32.29 32.67
C LYS A 653 -11.64 -32.15 32.56
N ALA A 654 -11.15 -31.01 32.08
CA ALA A 654 -9.72 -30.72 31.93
C ALA A 654 -9.05 -30.12 33.19
N GLY A 655 -9.77 -30.07 34.32
CA GLY A 655 -9.22 -29.62 35.61
C GLY A 655 -9.37 -28.13 35.89
N TYR A 656 -10.36 -27.46 35.30
CA TYR A 656 -10.70 -26.07 35.59
C TYR A 656 -12.03 -25.98 36.34
N VAL A 657 -12.16 -25.10 37.32
CA VAL A 657 -13.49 -24.73 37.83
C VAL A 657 -14.14 -23.79 36.83
N THR A 658 -15.30 -24.14 36.28
CA THR A 658 -16.02 -23.27 35.33
C THR A 658 -17.23 -22.63 35.99
N MET A 659 -17.57 -21.40 35.59
CA MET A 659 -18.76 -20.71 36.07
C MET A 659 -19.44 -19.94 34.93
N ALA A 660 -20.76 -20.03 34.84
CA ALA A 660 -21.56 -19.29 33.87
C ALA A 660 -22.79 -18.65 34.53
N VAL A 661 -23.14 -17.46 34.07
CA VAL A 661 -24.34 -16.70 34.46
C VAL A 661 -25.02 -16.17 33.21
N ASP A 662 -26.29 -15.78 33.32
CA ASP A 662 -27.01 -15.20 32.19
C ASP A 662 -26.58 -13.75 31.96
N VAL A 663 -26.18 -13.46 30.72
CA VAL A 663 -25.84 -12.10 30.25
C VAL A 663 -26.67 -11.67 29.03
N GLY A 664 -27.54 -12.54 28.52
CA GLY A 664 -28.26 -12.35 27.25
C GLY A 664 -29.49 -11.43 27.27
N GLY A 665 -29.83 -10.84 28.42
CA GLY A 665 -30.94 -9.88 28.54
C GLY A 665 -30.72 -8.62 27.68
N HIS A 666 -31.81 -8.00 27.20
CA HIS A 666 -31.76 -6.80 26.34
C HIS A 666 -32.20 -5.52 27.06
N GLU A 667 -32.60 -5.61 28.32
CA GLU A 667 -33.01 -4.49 29.16
C GLU A 667 -32.22 -4.55 30.47
N ALA A 668 -31.79 -3.38 30.95
CA ALA A 668 -31.19 -3.25 32.28
C ALA A 668 -32.26 -3.48 33.36
N LEU A 669 -31.90 -4.16 34.44
CA LEU A 669 -32.75 -4.39 35.60
C LEU A 669 -32.96 -3.10 36.40
N GLU A 670 -31.97 -2.21 36.42
CA GLU A 670 -32.00 -0.90 37.06
C GLU A 670 -31.87 0.22 36.01
N VAL A 671 -32.85 1.13 35.95
CA VAL A 671 -32.84 2.30 35.05
C VAL A 671 -31.62 3.22 35.28
N SER A 672 -31.01 3.15 36.46
CA SER A 672 -29.79 3.90 36.81
C SER A 672 -28.50 3.32 36.22
N ARG A 673 -28.55 2.16 35.56
CA ARG A 673 -27.39 1.46 35.02
C ARG A 673 -27.45 1.37 33.50
N GLU A 674 -26.28 1.28 32.88
CA GLU A 674 -26.21 0.80 31.50
C GLU A 674 -26.27 -0.74 31.50
N LEU A 675 -26.93 -1.35 30.53
CA LEU A 675 -27.05 -2.81 30.41
C LEU A 675 -25.68 -3.51 30.42
N MET A 676 -24.70 -2.92 29.73
CA MET A 676 -23.32 -3.41 29.72
C MET A 676 -22.68 -3.36 31.10
N GLY A 677 -23.03 -2.35 31.91
CA GLY A 677 -22.55 -2.22 33.29
C GLY A 677 -23.07 -3.35 34.17
N GLU A 678 -24.35 -3.70 34.05
CA GLU A 678 -24.94 -4.82 34.81
C GLU A 678 -24.35 -6.17 34.39
N ARG A 679 -24.21 -6.41 33.08
CA ARG A 679 -23.57 -7.63 32.56
C ARG A 679 -22.15 -7.77 33.09
N LEU A 680 -21.36 -6.69 33.02
CA LEU A 680 -19.99 -6.68 33.51
C LEU A 680 -19.94 -6.91 35.03
N TRP A 681 -20.80 -6.25 35.79
CA TRP A 681 -20.88 -6.44 37.24
C TRP A 681 -21.19 -7.88 37.60
N ASN A 682 -22.20 -8.49 36.98
CA ASN A 682 -22.54 -9.90 37.21
C ASN A 682 -21.35 -10.84 36.96
N LEU A 683 -20.53 -10.55 35.95
CA LEU A 683 -19.31 -11.32 35.67
C LEU A 683 -18.20 -11.05 36.71
N MET A 684 -18.04 -9.81 37.18
CA MET A 684 -17.13 -9.51 38.29
C MET A 684 -17.56 -10.24 39.58
N ARG A 685 -18.87 -10.40 39.80
CA ARG A 685 -19.41 -11.22 40.90
C ARG A 685 -19.11 -12.70 40.74
N CYS A 686 -19.06 -13.23 39.52
CA CYS A 686 -18.54 -14.58 39.27
C CYS A 686 -17.07 -14.68 39.73
N VAL A 687 -16.23 -13.70 39.39
CA VAL A 687 -14.83 -13.67 39.81
C VAL A 687 -14.71 -13.60 41.35
N ASP A 688 -15.53 -12.78 42.00
CA ASP A 688 -15.59 -12.70 43.47
C ASP A 688 -15.95 -14.05 44.10
N TYR A 689 -16.98 -14.71 43.55
CA TYR A 689 -17.42 -16.02 44.04
C TYR A 689 -16.34 -17.08 43.85
N LEU A 690 -15.76 -17.18 42.66
CA LEU A 690 -14.66 -18.12 42.37
C LEU A 690 -13.47 -17.90 43.30
N THR A 691 -13.09 -16.64 43.54
CA THR A 691 -11.99 -16.27 44.47
C THR A 691 -12.27 -16.71 45.90
N SER A 692 -13.55 -16.81 46.30
CA SER A 692 -13.94 -17.25 47.64
C SER A 692 -13.91 -18.77 47.84
N LEU A 693 -13.87 -19.56 46.76
CA LEU A 693 -13.89 -21.02 46.82
C LEU A 693 -12.51 -21.56 47.20
N LYS A 694 -12.44 -22.40 48.25
CA LYS A 694 -11.19 -23.04 48.70
C LYS A 694 -10.53 -23.92 47.63
N VAL A 695 -11.32 -24.44 46.68
CA VAL A 695 -10.85 -25.30 45.60
C VAL A 695 -10.32 -24.53 44.39
N VAL A 696 -10.38 -23.19 44.40
CA VAL A 696 -9.89 -22.32 43.31
C VAL A 696 -8.59 -21.65 43.74
N ASP A 697 -7.61 -21.58 42.84
CA ASP A 697 -6.46 -20.71 43.00
C ASP A 697 -6.82 -19.29 42.53
N PRO A 698 -6.88 -18.29 43.43
CA PRO A 698 -7.29 -16.93 43.06
C PRO A 698 -6.27 -16.22 42.15
N LYS A 699 -5.06 -16.79 41.97
CA LYS A 699 -4.05 -16.29 41.03
C LYS A 699 -4.19 -16.87 39.63
N ARG A 700 -5.13 -17.79 39.40
CA ARG A 700 -5.33 -18.50 38.11
C ARG A 700 -6.79 -18.44 37.65
N ILE A 701 -7.32 -17.21 37.53
CA ILE A 701 -8.68 -16.96 37.02
C ILE A 701 -8.62 -16.45 35.58
N GLY A 702 -9.41 -17.04 34.69
CA GLY A 702 -9.58 -16.62 33.31
C GLY A 702 -11.04 -16.43 32.90
N CYS A 703 -11.27 -16.03 31.66
CA CYS A 703 -12.61 -15.97 31.08
C CYS A 703 -12.60 -16.34 29.60
N ALA A 704 -13.71 -16.89 29.10
CA ALA A 704 -13.87 -17.22 27.69
C ALA A 704 -15.33 -17.13 27.25
N GLY A 705 -15.57 -16.73 26.01
CA GLY A 705 -16.90 -16.70 25.43
C GLY A 705 -16.92 -16.47 23.93
N LEU A 706 -18.12 -16.56 23.36
CA LEU A 706 -18.39 -16.41 21.93
C LEU A 706 -19.41 -15.29 21.67
N SER A 707 -19.21 -14.48 20.62
CA SER A 707 -20.15 -13.41 20.23
C SER A 707 -20.27 -12.35 21.33
N LEU A 708 -21.47 -12.07 21.86
CA LEU A 708 -21.64 -11.29 23.10
C LEU A 708 -20.80 -11.85 24.26
N GLY A 709 -20.63 -13.17 24.35
CA GLY A 709 -19.74 -13.76 25.35
C GLY A 709 -18.28 -13.45 25.09
N GLY A 710 -17.87 -13.29 23.83
CA GLY A 710 -16.53 -12.83 23.45
C GLY A 710 -16.34 -11.37 23.83
N GLU A 711 -17.29 -10.51 23.47
CA GLU A 711 -17.36 -9.10 23.90
C GLU A 711 -17.24 -8.96 25.42
N MET A 712 -18.06 -9.69 26.17
CA MET A 712 -18.04 -9.63 27.63
C MET A 712 -16.78 -10.24 28.24
N SER A 713 -16.17 -11.24 27.59
CA SER A 713 -14.84 -11.75 27.99
C SER A 713 -13.79 -10.66 27.86
N LEU A 714 -13.84 -9.88 26.76
CA LEU A 714 -12.95 -8.74 26.55
C LEU A 714 -13.17 -7.64 27.59
N TRP A 715 -14.42 -7.25 27.86
CA TRP A 715 -14.75 -6.26 28.89
C TRP A 715 -14.27 -6.67 30.28
N LEU A 716 -14.51 -7.93 30.67
CA LEU A 716 -14.08 -8.46 31.96
C LEU A 716 -12.54 -8.50 32.05
N ALA A 717 -11.86 -8.94 30.99
CA ALA A 717 -10.40 -8.93 30.94
C ALA A 717 -9.83 -7.50 31.02
N ALA A 718 -10.44 -6.53 30.32
CA ALA A 718 -10.01 -5.14 30.29
C ALA A 718 -10.13 -4.45 31.67
N THR A 719 -11.20 -4.74 32.41
CA THR A 719 -11.58 -3.96 33.60
C THR A 719 -11.29 -4.67 34.93
N ASP A 720 -11.38 -6.00 35.00
CA ASP A 720 -11.04 -6.77 36.20
C ASP A 720 -9.61 -7.33 36.09
N THR A 721 -8.69 -6.73 36.86
CA THR A 721 -7.25 -7.07 36.81
C THR A 721 -6.91 -8.45 37.38
N ARG A 722 -7.89 -9.13 38.00
CA ARG A 722 -7.73 -10.52 38.49
C ARG A 722 -7.75 -11.56 37.37
N ILE A 723 -8.37 -11.25 36.23
CA ILE A 723 -8.34 -12.12 35.05
C ILE A 723 -6.91 -12.19 34.50
N ARG A 724 -6.31 -13.37 34.48
CA ARG A 724 -4.93 -13.62 34.03
C ARG A 724 -4.82 -14.01 32.57
N ALA A 725 -5.83 -14.71 32.05
CA ALA A 725 -5.92 -15.13 30.66
C ALA A 725 -7.37 -15.04 30.18
N ALA A 726 -7.58 -14.52 28.96
CA ALA A 726 -8.91 -14.38 28.38
C ALA A 726 -8.97 -14.86 26.93
N VAL A 727 -10.10 -15.46 26.54
CA VAL A 727 -10.40 -15.84 25.15
C VAL A 727 -11.67 -15.14 24.67
N SER A 728 -11.53 -14.21 23.73
CA SER A 728 -12.62 -13.52 23.05
C SER A 728 -12.88 -14.16 21.68
N GLY A 729 -13.87 -15.05 21.60
CA GLY A 729 -14.21 -15.74 20.36
C GLY A 729 -15.35 -15.10 19.58
N GLY A 730 -15.28 -15.14 18.26
CA GLY A 730 -16.25 -14.50 17.37
C GLY A 730 -16.41 -13.00 17.66
N PHE A 731 -15.36 -12.36 18.20
CA PHE A 731 -15.39 -10.96 18.61
C PHE A 731 -13.98 -10.35 18.67
N LEU A 732 -13.58 -9.74 17.55
CA LEU A 732 -12.52 -8.73 17.46
C LEU A 732 -12.84 -7.88 16.24
N THR A 733 -13.18 -6.61 16.46
CA THR A 733 -13.75 -5.72 15.44
C THR A 733 -13.51 -4.26 15.82
N LEU A 734 -14.13 -3.32 15.09
CA LEU A 734 -14.16 -1.89 15.38
C LEU A 734 -15.59 -1.45 15.72
N MET A 735 -15.75 -0.38 16.48
CA MET A 735 -17.07 0.17 16.82
C MET A 735 -17.86 0.57 15.57
N ASP A 736 -17.21 1.12 14.55
CA ASP A 736 -17.86 1.51 13.29
C ASP A 736 -18.59 0.34 12.61
N GLN A 737 -17.99 -0.87 12.67
CA GLN A 737 -18.64 -2.10 12.22
C GLN A 737 -19.82 -2.44 13.13
N MET A 738 -19.64 -2.43 14.45
CA MET A 738 -20.67 -2.79 15.43
C MET A 738 -21.88 -1.83 15.46
N GLU A 739 -21.73 -0.61 14.96
CA GLU A 739 -22.83 0.36 14.83
C GLU A 739 -23.78 0.05 13.68
N GLN A 740 -23.44 -0.93 12.84
CA GLN A 740 -24.19 -1.28 11.66
C GLN A 740 -24.40 -2.80 11.62
N ASN A 741 -25.64 -3.26 11.48
CA ASN A 741 -26.01 -4.69 11.37
C ASN A 741 -25.78 -5.57 12.62
N HIS A 742 -25.46 -4.98 13.77
CA HIS A 742 -25.38 -5.68 15.05
C HIS A 742 -26.42 -5.16 16.06
N CYS A 743 -26.67 -5.94 17.11
CA CYS A 743 -27.51 -5.49 18.21
C CYS A 743 -26.88 -4.27 18.88
N MET A 744 -27.65 -3.22 19.14
CA MET A 744 -27.12 -1.97 19.73
C MET A 744 -27.00 -2.00 21.25
N CYS A 745 -27.19 -3.16 21.89
CA CYS A 745 -27.16 -3.30 23.35
C CYS A 745 -25.79 -3.00 24.00
N TRP A 746 -24.73 -2.94 23.18
CA TRP A 746 -23.39 -2.53 23.60
C TRP A 746 -23.20 -1.00 23.63
N LYS A 747 -24.04 -0.23 22.90
CA LYS A 747 -23.85 1.20 22.68
C LYS A 747 -24.52 2.03 23.77
N PHE A 748 -23.73 2.84 24.44
CA PHE A 748 -24.19 3.80 25.45
C PHE A 748 -23.40 5.12 25.34
N PRO A 749 -23.96 6.25 25.81
CA PRO A 749 -23.29 7.55 25.74
C PRO A 749 -21.92 7.55 26.43
N GLY A 750 -20.93 8.22 25.81
CA GLY A 750 -19.58 8.39 26.38
C GLY A 750 -18.58 7.27 26.06
N LEU A 751 -19.01 6.11 25.57
CA LEU A 751 -18.08 5.02 25.22
C LEU A 751 -17.09 5.41 24.12
N ARG A 752 -17.60 5.93 22.99
CA ARG A 752 -16.79 6.29 21.81
C ARG A 752 -15.77 7.40 22.10
N SER A 753 -16.05 8.28 23.08
CA SER A 753 -15.10 9.32 23.49
C SER A 753 -13.96 8.79 24.36
N LEU A 754 -14.05 7.55 24.86
CA LEU A 754 -13.02 6.93 25.68
C LEU A 754 -12.17 5.95 24.87
N VAL A 755 -12.79 5.04 24.12
CA VAL A 755 -12.07 3.95 23.43
C VAL A 755 -12.83 3.45 22.18
N ASP A 756 -12.09 2.78 21.29
CA ASP A 756 -12.62 1.74 20.38
C ASP A 756 -12.31 0.35 20.96
N TYR A 757 -12.81 -0.75 20.38
CA TYR A 757 -12.56 -2.12 20.86
C TYR A 757 -11.06 -2.49 20.94
N PRO A 758 -10.17 -2.08 20.01
CA PRO A 758 -8.72 -2.25 20.19
C PRO A 758 -8.17 -1.51 21.41
N GLY A 759 -8.70 -0.32 21.72
CA GLY A 759 -8.36 0.42 22.92
C GLY A 759 -8.82 -0.33 24.18
N LEU A 760 -10.06 -0.80 24.21
CA LEU A 760 -10.57 -1.64 25.30
C LEU A 760 -9.69 -2.89 25.51
N ALA A 761 -9.31 -3.57 24.42
CA ALA A 761 -8.42 -4.73 24.47
C ALA A 761 -7.02 -4.41 25.02
N SER A 762 -6.50 -3.21 24.73
CA SER A 762 -5.20 -2.75 25.22
C SER A 762 -5.17 -2.61 26.75
N LEU A 763 -6.32 -2.40 27.41
CA LEU A 763 -6.41 -2.42 28.88
C LEU A 763 -6.13 -3.82 29.48
N ALA A 764 -6.18 -4.89 28.70
CA ALA A 764 -5.82 -6.22 29.20
C ALA A 764 -4.29 -6.40 29.38
N ALA A 765 -3.48 -5.66 28.62
CA ALA A 765 -2.01 -5.76 28.68
C ALA A 765 -1.49 -5.52 30.11
N PRO A 766 -0.49 -6.29 30.59
CA PRO A 766 0.28 -7.33 29.90
C PRO A 766 -0.26 -8.75 30.16
N ARG A 767 -1.55 -8.91 30.47
CA ARG A 767 -2.16 -10.23 30.77
C ARG A 767 -2.52 -10.93 29.47
N SER A 768 -2.61 -12.26 29.48
CA SER A 768 -2.73 -13.01 28.24
C SER A 768 -4.12 -12.85 27.61
N LEU A 769 -4.18 -12.56 26.32
CA LEU A 769 -5.43 -12.37 25.57
C LEU A 769 -5.35 -13.07 24.22
N GLN A 770 -6.32 -13.94 23.96
CA GLN A 770 -6.51 -14.58 22.66
C GLN A 770 -7.84 -14.15 22.04
N PHE A 771 -7.80 -13.82 20.75
CA PHE A 771 -8.97 -13.65 19.92
C PHE A 771 -9.15 -14.87 19.01
N GLN A 772 -10.38 -15.34 18.84
CA GLN A 772 -10.69 -16.39 17.86
C GLN A 772 -11.67 -15.86 16.80
N ASN A 773 -11.35 -16.02 15.52
CA ASN A 773 -12.24 -15.65 14.42
C ASN A 773 -12.28 -16.77 13.37
N GLY A 774 -13.50 -17.14 12.94
CA GLY A 774 -13.71 -18.17 11.93
C GLY A 774 -13.45 -17.66 10.52
N MET A 775 -12.81 -18.48 9.69
CA MET A 775 -12.60 -18.19 8.27
C MET A 775 -13.91 -18.07 7.49
N LYS A 776 -15.02 -18.66 7.97
CA LYS A 776 -16.33 -18.61 7.32
C LYS A 776 -17.26 -17.55 7.90
N GLU A 777 -16.76 -16.64 8.72
CA GLU A 777 -17.49 -15.45 9.17
C GLU A 777 -17.90 -14.58 7.97
N PRO A 778 -19.15 -14.10 7.91
CA PRO A 778 -19.57 -13.13 6.90
C PRO A 778 -18.79 -11.82 6.98
N ASP A 779 -18.58 -11.17 5.83
CA ASP A 779 -17.86 -9.88 5.75
C ASP A 779 -18.56 -8.74 6.51
N ASN A 780 -19.88 -8.85 6.72
CA ASN A 780 -20.66 -7.89 7.49
C ASN A 780 -20.83 -8.27 8.97
N GLN A 781 -20.03 -9.22 9.49
CA GLN A 781 -20.03 -9.65 10.89
C GLN A 781 -18.64 -9.47 11.53
N PHE A 782 -17.93 -10.57 11.86
CA PHE A 782 -16.61 -10.57 12.49
C PHE A 782 -15.52 -11.19 11.59
N PRO A 783 -15.34 -10.72 10.34
CA PRO A 783 -14.47 -11.39 9.39
C PRO A 783 -12.99 -11.30 9.84
N PRO A 784 -12.18 -12.33 9.55
CA PRO A 784 -10.78 -12.35 9.99
C PRO A 784 -9.92 -11.19 9.50
N TRP A 785 -10.25 -10.54 8.39
CA TRP A 785 -9.48 -9.38 7.90
C TRP A 785 -9.67 -8.16 8.81
N LEU A 786 -10.90 -7.91 9.29
CA LEU A 786 -11.21 -6.84 10.23
C LEU A 786 -10.62 -7.16 11.61
N ALA A 787 -10.64 -8.43 12.02
CA ALA A 787 -9.97 -8.88 13.22
C ALA A 787 -8.45 -8.62 13.17
N ARG A 788 -7.79 -8.92 12.04
CA ARG A 788 -6.35 -8.62 11.84
C ARG A 788 -6.05 -7.13 11.90
N LEU A 789 -6.95 -6.31 11.33
CA LEU A 789 -6.85 -4.86 11.37
C LEU A 789 -6.92 -4.33 12.81
N ALA A 790 -7.96 -4.71 13.54
CA ALA A 790 -8.12 -4.39 14.95
C ALA A 790 -6.95 -4.93 15.80
N PHE A 791 -6.47 -6.14 15.50
CA PHE A 791 -5.34 -6.76 16.19
C PHE A 791 -4.05 -5.95 16.08
N ARG A 792 -3.73 -5.43 14.87
CA ARG A 792 -2.55 -4.57 14.66
C ARG A 792 -2.58 -3.31 15.53
N GLN A 793 -3.76 -2.76 15.81
CA GLN A 793 -3.91 -1.60 16.69
C GLN A 793 -3.66 -1.92 18.18
N ILE A 794 -3.71 -3.20 18.58
CA ILE A 794 -3.46 -3.65 19.97
C ILE A 794 -1.97 -3.95 20.20
N GLN A 795 -1.24 -4.39 19.17
CA GLN A 795 0.15 -4.84 19.29
C GLN A 795 1.09 -3.81 19.97
N PRO A 796 1.02 -2.49 19.68
CA PRO A 796 1.88 -1.51 20.35
C PRO A 796 1.73 -1.48 21.88
N ALA A 797 0.51 -1.73 22.40
CA ALA A 797 0.25 -1.73 23.83
C ALA A 797 0.95 -2.91 24.55
N TYR A 798 0.98 -4.09 23.92
CA TYR A 798 1.71 -5.24 24.46
C TYR A 798 3.22 -5.11 24.27
N ALA A 799 3.67 -4.55 23.15
CA ALA A 799 5.09 -4.28 22.91
C ALA A 799 5.65 -3.27 23.92
N CYS A 800 4.90 -2.21 24.25
CA CYS A 800 5.25 -1.20 25.26
C CYS A 800 5.60 -1.82 26.62
N LEU A 801 4.93 -2.92 27.00
CA LEU A 801 5.12 -3.63 28.25
C LEU A 801 6.00 -4.90 28.14
N ASP A 802 6.70 -5.10 27.01
CA ASP A 802 7.49 -6.31 26.73
C ASP A 802 6.67 -7.61 26.91
N ALA A 803 5.44 -7.60 26.39
CA ALA A 803 4.46 -8.67 26.55
C ALA A 803 3.89 -9.17 25.22
N SER A 804 4.56 -8.92 24.10
CA SER A 804 4.08 -9.32 22.76
C SER A 804 3.80 -10.83 22.63
N ASP A 805 4.44 -11.66 23.46
CA ASP A 805 4.25 -13.12 23.55
C ASP A 805 2.94 -13.53 24.27
N ARG A 806 2.11 -12.57 24.71
CA ARG A 806 0.86 -12.79 25.44
C ARG A 806 -0.40 -12.38 24.67
N LEU A 807 -0.25 -11.85 23.46
CA LEU A 807 -1.35 -11.43 22.60
C LEU A 807 -1.46 -12.35 21.38
N PHE A 808 -2.63 -12.95 21.16
CA PHE A 808 -2.82 -13.96 20.12
C PHE A 808 -4.07 -13.69 19.26
N LEU A 809 -3.93 -13.88 17.95
CA LEU A 809 -5.05 -13.96 17.01
C LEU A 809 -5.10 -15.36 16.39
N HIS A 810 -6.09 -16.15 16.79
CA HIS A 810 -6.31 -17.52 16.33
C HIS A 810 -7.41 -17.55 15.27
N VAL A 811 -7.01 -17.64 14.00
CA VAL A 811 -7.96 -17.77 12.88
C VAL A 811 -8.14 -19.25 12.55
N HIS A 812 -9.37 -19.75 12.65
CA HIS A 812 -9.69 -21.18 12.50
C HIS A 812 -10.62 -21.45 11.29
N PRO A 813 -10.69 -22.68 10.74
CA PRO A 813 -11.45 -22.96 9.51
C PRO A 813 -12.99 -22.92 9.66
N GLY A 814 -13.49 -22.74 10.89
CA GLY A 814 -14.91 -22.70 11.22
C GLY A 814 -15.63 -21.41 10.81
N GLY A 815 -16.91 -21.32 11.15
CA GLY A 815 -17.71 -20.09 11.06
C GLY A 815 -17.75 -19.34 12.39
N HIS A 816 -18.91 -18.82 12.76
CA HIS A 816 -19.15 -18.16 14.05
C HIS A 816 -19.22 -19.18 15.21
N GLU A 817 -18.07 -19.76 15.58
CA GLU A 817 -17.92 -20.79 16.62
C GLU A 817 -16.56 -20.67 17.33
N LEU A 818 -16.40 -21.35 18.47
CA LEU A 818 -15.11 -21.48 19.16
C LEU A 818 -14.31 -22.68 18.64
N ASP A 819 -12.98 -22.52 18.59
CA ASP A 819 -12.05 -23.65 18.53
C ASP A 819 -11.59 -24.03 19.94
N TYR A 820 -12.19 -25.10 20.47
CA TYR A 820 -11.88 -25.62 21.80
C TYR A 820 -10.41 -26.01 21.98
N TYR A 821 -9.77 -26.61 20.97
CA TYR A 821 -8.40 -27.11 21.14
C TYR A 821 -7.40 -25.95 21.20
N GLY A 822 -7.58 -24.92 20.36
CA GLY A 822 -6.83 -23.67 20.45
C GLY A 822 -7.02 -22.96 21.79
N LEU A 823 -8.26 -22.93 22.29
CA LEU A 823 -8.60 -22.34 23.59
C LEU A 823 -7.97 -23.10 24.76
N LEU A 824 -8.07 -24.43 24.79
CA LEU A 824 -7.52 -25.27 25.86
C LEU A 824 -6.00 -25.13 25.92
N ARG A 825 -5.32 -25.20 24.77
CA ARG A 825 -3.86 -25.03 24.69
C ARG A 825 -3.42 -23.68 25.24
N PHE A 826 -4.16 -22.62 24.92
CA PHE A 826 -3.90 -21.28 25.43
C PHE A 826 -4.03 -21.21 26.95
N PHE A 827 -5.12 -21.73 27.53
CA PHE A 827 -5.27 -21.75 28.99
C PHE A 827 -4.26 -22.65 29.68
N ASP A 828 -3.93 -23.81 29.11
CA ASP A 828 -2.91 -24.69 29.69
C ASP A 828 -1.52 -24.02 29.73
N THR A 829 -1.26 -23.05 28.83
CA THR A 829 0.01 -22.32 28.78
C THR A 829 0.02 -21.08 29.67
N HIS A 830 -1.09 -20.35 29.73
CA HIS A 830 -1.15 -19.01 30.34
C HIS A 830 -1.92 -18.95 31.66
N LEU A 831 -2.61 -20.02 32.03
CA LEU A 831 -3.46 -20.07 33.22
C LEU A 831 -3.15 -21.23 34.17
N LYS A 832 -2.59 -22.35 33.69
CA LYS A 832 -2.30 -23.53 34.53
C LYS A 832 -1.02 -23.44 35.34
#